data_AF-A0A8J5HHL6-F1
#
_entry.id   AF-A0A8J5HHL6-F1
#
_cell.length_a   1.000
_cell.length_b   1.000
_cell.length_c   1.000
_cell.angle_alpha   90.00
_cell.angle_beta   90.00
_cell.angle_gamma   90.00
#
_symmetry.space_group_name_H-M   'P 1'
#
loop_
_entity.id
_entity.type
_entity.pdbx_description
1 polymer ?
#
loop_
_entity_poly.entity_id
_entity_poly.type
_entity_poly.pdbx_seq_one_letter_code
_entity_poly.pdbx_strand_id
1 'polypeptide(L)'
;MHRSANTSNRDTSTAGPTQTQPGPALRRHLAIKKHHEEGDAGPVAEREDHNTDSPRSRHVCRNRGPPARRGAACCAASCSGSPSSHHAGRTVRPMIRRRGCGGKHVLAQPVAAQLLPRRLNNMVRKRRTDASGSGESSEYQEPSGSAERAGPQRGPAPQQQGGARERGWVASGSQQAQQGGRGGGGYYQGRGSHPQPRDPEQPFAPSYQGRGGHQFRGGMPYQQQYGGRRGGRSAAGGRGFGPSAAGSTRPPVPELHQATQAPYQPTQPGPLQASSSRQSEMSTSEVVEQFQQLSVEGESSSQEMQPIVPPASSSKSVRFPVRPGKGTNGARCVVKANHFFAELPDKDLHQYDVSITPEVTSRGVNRAVMEQLVRLYRESYLGGRLPAYDGRKSLYTAGPLPFTLKDFQIILVDDDDGSGTERRQRTFRVVIKLAARVDLHHLGMFLAGRQADAPQEALQVLDIVLRELPTARYLPVGRSFYSPDLGRRQHLGEGLESWRGFYQSIRPTQMGLSLNIDMSSTAFIEPLPVIEFVIELLNRDVQSRPLSDADRVKIKKALRGVKVEVTHRGNMRRKYRISGLTSQATRELTFPVDERGTVKSVVQYFQETYGFTIQHTSWPCLQVGNQQRPNYLPMEVCKIVEGQRYSKRLNERQITALLKVTCQRPHDRELDILQTVHHNAYHEDPFAREFGIKISEKLASVEARVLPPPWLKYHDTGREKNCLPRVGQWNMMNKKMVNGGRVNSWTCINFAKNVQDNLARGFCHELAQMCQISGMEFSLDPVLHPLTARPDHVERALKARYHDAMSILQPQGKELDLLIVILPDNNGSLYGDLKRICETDLGLVSQCCLTKHVFRMSKQYLANVALKINVKVGGRNTVLVDALSRRIPLVSDRPTIIFGADVTHPHPGEDSSPSIAAVVASQDWPEVTKYAGLVCAQAHRQELIQDLFKVWQDPQRGTLTGGMIKELLISFKKATGQKPQRIIFYRDGVSEGQFYQVLLYELDAIRKACASLEPNYQPPVTFVVVQKRHHTRLFANNHGDHQSVDKSGNILPGTVVDSKICHPTEFDFYLCSHAGIQGTSRPAHYHVLWDENKFTADGLQTLTNNLCYTYARCTRSVSIVPPAYYAHLAAFRARFYMEPETSDSGSLASGAAAGRGFPPGGARATRGPGTAAVKPLPALKENVKRVMFYC
;
A
#
# COMPACT_ATOMS: atom_id res chain seq x y z
N MET A 1 -48.28 44.48 -10.78
CA MET A 1 -48.92 43.85 -9.60
C MET A 1 -47.80 43.33 -8.70
N HIS A 2 -47.28 43.97 -7.65
CA HIS A 2 -47.70 45.11 -6.82
C HIS A 2 -48.66 44.79 -5.65
N ARG A 3 -48.10 44.86 -4.41
CA ARG A 3 -48.72 45.20 -3.09
C ARG A 3 -49.71 44.18 -2.47
N SER A 4 -49.90 44.05 -1.14
CA SER A 4 -49.21 44.47 0.12
C SER A 4 -49.80 43.59 1.29
N ALA A 5 -49.75 43.81 2.63
CA ALA A 5 -49.38 44.93 3.50
C ALA A 5 -49.06 44.52 4.98
N ASN A 6 -48.36 45.40 5.72
CA ASN A 6 -48.66 46.00 7.04
C ASN A 6 -49.93 45.53 7.84
N THR A 7 -50.05 45.60 9.20
CA THR A 7 -49.18 46.14 10.30
C THR A 7 -49.67 45.73 11.71
N SER A 8 -48.79 45.94 12.72
CA SER A 8 -49.06 46.43 14.11
C SER A 8 -49.86 45.65 15.17
N ASN A 9 -49.15 45.40 16.28
CA ASN A 9 -49.50 45.18 17.69
C ASN A 9 -50.81 45.78 18.27
N ARG A 10 -51.33 45.14 19.34
CA ARG A 10 -51.51 45.67 20.73
C ARG A 10 -51.84 44.49 21.69
N ASP A 11 -51.16 44.31 22.83
CA ASP A 11 -51.38 44.87 24.19
C ASP A 11 -52.63 44.26 24.91
N THR A 12 -52.70 43.89 26.22
CA THR A 12 -51.75 43.86 27.38
C THR A 12 -52.34 43.08 28.60
N SER A 13 -51.50 42.38 29.40
CA SER A 13 -51.67 42.00 30.85
C SER A 13 -52.91 41.16 31.29
N THR A 14 -53.12 40.65 32.54
CA THR A 14 -52.44 40.81 33.86
C THR A 14 -52.61 39.57 34.82
N ALA A 15 -51.53 39.16 35.49
CA ALA A 15 -51.32 38.56 36.86
C ALA A 15 -52.31 37.62 37.64
N GLY A 16 -51.86 36.37 37.89
CA GLY A 16 -51.77 35.68 39.21
C GLY A 16 -53.03 35.07 39.91
N PRO A 17 -52.90 34.47 41.13
CA PRO A 17 -51.75 33.76 41.75
C PRO A 17 -52.12 32.49 42.61
N THR A 18 -51.19 32.02 43.47
CA THR A 18 -51.31 31.09 44.64
C THR A 18 -51.05 29.56 44.48
N GLN A 19 -50.87 28.87 45.63
CA GLN A 19 -50.16 27.59 45.84
C GLN A 19 -50.97 26.57 46.67
N THR A 20 -50.64 25.26 46.63
CA THR A 20 -50.65 24.36 47.82
C THR A 20 -49.88 23.03 47.59
N GLN A 21 -49.44 22.40 48.69
CA GLN A 21 -48.95 21.00 48.84
C GLN A 21 -49.66 20.40 50.10
N PRO A 22 -49.31 19.24 50.73
CA PRO A 22 -48.46 18.08 50.36
C PRO A 22 -49.12 16.68 50.61
N GLY A 23 -48.41 15.55 50.40
CA GLY A 23 -48.87 14.20 50.85
C GLY A 23 -48.02 12.99 50.36
N PRO A 24 -47.69 11.95 51.18
CA PRO A 24 -46.67 10.92 50.80
C PRO A 24 -47.01 9.42 51.08
N ALA A 25 -45.99 8.53 50.92
CA ALA A 25 -45.81 7.20 51.57
C ALA A 25 -46.65 5.97 51.09
N LEU A 26 -46.34 4.68 51.37
CA LEU A 26 -45.06 3.88 51.36
C LEU A 26 -45.34 2.34 51.50
N ARG A 27 -44.52 1.49 50.86
CA ARG A 27 -44.14 0.07 51.22
C ARG A 27 -45.17 -1.12 51.32
N ARG A 28 -44.84 -2.18 50.56
CA ARG A 28 -44.69 -3.64 50.92
C ARG A 28 -45.87 -4.60 51.27
N HIS A 29 -45.95 -5.66 50.45
CA HIS A 29 -45.98 -7.12 50.77
C HIS A 29 -47.26 -7.88 51.21
N LEU A 30 -47.25 -9.18 50.82
CA LEU A 30 -48.07 -10.35 51.26
C LEU A 30 -49.56 -10.39 50.83
N ALA A 31 -50.26 -11.54 50.74
CA ALA A 31 -49.90 -12.89 50.25
C ALA A 31 -51.12 -13.86 50.25
N ILE A 32 -51.07 -14.91 49.40
CA ILE A 32 -51.68 -16.26 49.57
C ILE A 32 -53.22 -16.40 49.72
N LYS A 33 -53.86 -17.02 48.71
CA LYS A 33 -54.93 -18.09 48.74
C LYS A 33 -55.66 -18.16 47.37
N LYS A 34 -56.26 -19.26 46.90
CA LYS A 34 -56.07 -20.73 47.08
C LYS A 34 -57.03 -21.46 46.09
N HIS A 35 -56.94 -22.81 46.01
CA HIS A 35 -57.87 -23.76 45.34
C HIS A 35 -57.76 -23.87 43.81
N HIS A 36 -57.99 -25.02 43.16
CA HIS A 36 -57.87 -26.48 43.48
C HIS A 36 -57.95 -27.23 42.11
N GLU A 37 -57.10 -28.22 41.80
CA GLU A 37 -57.36 -29.70 41.88
C GLU A 37 -58.45 -30.21 40.91
N GLU A 38 -58.38 -31.39 40.28
CA GLU A 38 -57.38 -32.49 40.24
C GLU A 38 -57.53 -33.23 38.87
N GLY A 39 -56.52 -33.86 38.25
CA GLY A 39 -56.03 -35.23 38.53
C GLY A 39 -56.55 -36.22 37.45
N ASP A 40 -56.01 -37.42 37.18
CA ASP A 40 -54.66 -38.00 37.35
C ASP A 40 -54.53 -39.30 36.46
N ALA A 41 -53.33 -39.88 36.37
CA ALA A 41 -53.00 -41.26 35.93
C ALA A 41 -53.17 -41.71 34.45
N GLY A 42 -52.37 -42.73 34.06
CA GLY A 42 -52.47 -43.52 32.81
C GLY A 42 -52.74 -45.00 33.11
N PRO A 43 -52.72 -45.94 32.11
CA PRO A 43 -51.60 -46.90 32.06
C PRO A 43 -51.30 -47.65 30.71
N VAL A 44 -50.11 -48.27 30.64
CA VAL A 44 -49.75 -49.65 30.18
C VAL A 44 -50.34 -50.30 28.89
N ALA A 45 -49.47 -50.40 27.86
CA ALA A 45 -48.99 -51.59 27.09
C ALA A 45 -49.85 -52.51 26.15
N GLU A 46 -49.10 -53.09 25.18
CA GLU A 46 -49.32 -54.29 24.32
C GLU A 46 -50.48 -54.29 23.26
N ARG A 47 -50.17 -54.61 21.98
CA ARG A 47 -50.34 -55.89 21.21
C ARG A 47 -51.80 -56.25 20.88
N GLU A 48 -52.13 -56.87 19.75
CA GLU A 48 -51.45 -57.18 18.46
C GLU A 48 -52.55 -57.30 17.38
N ASP A 49 -52.24 -57.90 16.21
CA ASP A 49 -53.24 -58.54 15.31
C ASP A 49 -54.24 -57.63 14.56
N HIS A 50 -54.86 -57.98 13.41
CA HIS A 50 -54.62 -58.90 12.26
C HIS A 50 -55.81 -58.60 11.28
N ASN A 51 -55.91 -58.95 9.97
CA ASN A 51 -55.06 -59.48 8.89
C ASN A 51 -55.84 -59.29 7.55
N THR A 52 -55.47 -59.99 6.46
CA THR A 52 -56.23 -60.22 5.19
C THR A 52 -56.28 -59.07 4.17
N ASP A 53 -56.17 -59.29 2.85
CA ASP A 53 -55.48 -60.42 2.17
C ASP A 53 -54.91 -60.09 0.77
N SER A 54 -53.94 -60.92 0.39
CA SER A 54 -53.45 -61.31 -0.93
C SER A 54 -54.34 -61.01 -2.16
N PRO A 55 -53.79 -60.64 -3.34
CA PRO A 55 -52.69 -61.40 -3.97
C PRO A 55 -51.67 -60.62 -4.87
N ARG A 56 -50.60 -61.19 -5.45
CA ARG A 56 -49.66 -62.32 -5.12
C ARG A 56 -48.42 -62.25 -6.06
N SER A 57 -47.21 -62.16 -5.50
CA SER A 57 -45.96 -62.91 -5.84
C SER A 57 -45.49 -63.12 -7.32
N ARG A 58 -44.20 -63.11 -7.69
CA ARG A 58 -43.00 -63.86 -7.22
C ARG A 58 -41.72 -63.18 -7.77
N HIS A 59 -40.46 -63.34 -7.33
CA HIS A 59 -39.69 -64.01 -6.24
C HIS A 59 -38.18 -63.59 -6.47
N VAL A 60 -37.08 -63.89 -5.73
CA VAL A 60 -36.63 -64.58 -4.49
C VAL A 60 -35.16 -64.10 -4.28
N CYS A 61 -34.50 -63.97 -3.12
CA CYS A 61 -34.79 -64.24 -1.70
C CYS A 61 -34.16 -63.08 -0.86
N ARG A 62 -33.11 -63.07 0.00
CA ARG A 62 -32.34 -63.89 1.02
C ARG A 62 -31.44 -62.85 1.75
N ASN A 63 -30.84 -62.98 2.95
CA ASN A 63 -31.04 -63.69 4.23
C ASN A 63 -29.94 -63.14 5.19
N ARG A 64 -30.03 -63.12 6.53
CA ARG A 64 -31.10 -63.35 7.52
C ARG A 64 -30.64 -62.65 8.83
N GLY A 65 -31.55 -62.28 9.73
CA GLY A 65 -31.20 -61.91 11.12
C GLY A 65 -30.71 -63.10 11.99
N PRO A 66 -30.15 -62.85 13.20
CA PRO A 66 -29.46 -63.84 14.05
C PRO A 66 -30.34 -64.49 15.14
N PRO A 67 -29.86 -65.58 15.78
CA PRO A 67 -30.15 -65.84 17.21
C PRO A 67 -29.02 -66.51 18.04
N ALA A 68 -29.26 -66.65 19.37
CA ALA A 68 -28.51 -67.41 20.41
C ALA A 68 -27.16 -66.79 20.91
N ARG A 69 -26.78 -66.67 22.21
CA ARG A 69 -27.05 -67.31 23.55
C ARG A 69 -26.53 -68.78 23.66
N ARG A 70 -25.85 -69.26 24.73
CA ARG A 70 -25.46 -68.78 26.10
C ARG A 70 -23.97 -69.14 26.36
N GLY A 71 -23.26 -68.69 27.42
CA GLY A 71 -23.57 -67.78 28.54
C GLY A 71 -22.55 -67.88 29.69
N ALA A 72 -22.93 -67.44 30.91
CA ALA A 72 -22.17 -67.44 32.19
C ALA A 72 -20.96 -66.46 32.29
N ALA A 73 -20.68 -65.77 33.41
CA ALA A 73 -21.44 -65.53 34.66
C ALA A 73 -20.86 -64.33 35.46
N CYS A 74 -21.68 -63.72 36.34
CA CYS A 74 -21.36 -63.00 37.62
C CYS A 74 -20.25 -61.89 37.66
N CYS A 75 -20.27 -60.85 38.53
CA CYS A 75 -21.19 -60.46 39.63
C CYS A 75 -21.10 -58.95 39.99
N ALA A 76 -21.84 -58.57 41.05
CA ALA A 76 -21.81 -57.36 41.91
C ALA A 76 -20.46 -56.60 42.12
N ALA A 77 -20.40 -55.32 42.56
CA ALA A 77 -21.44 -54.26 42.75
C ALA A 77 -20.85 -52.86 43.08
N SER A 78 -21.71 -51.82 42.94
CA SER A 78 -21.91 -50.63 43.82
C SER A 78 -20.81 -49.62 44.20
N CYS A 79 -21.11 -48.32 43.96
CA CYS A 79 -20.93 -47.16 44.87
C CYS A 79 -19.49 -46.68 45.23
N SER A 80 -19.23 -45.42 45.63
CA SER A 80 -19.98 -44.14 45.61
C SER A 80 -19.07 -42.98 46.03
N GLY A 81 -19.47 -41.72 45.79
CA GLY A 81 -19.12 -40.62 46.72
C GLY A 81 -18.74 -39.28 46.09
N SER A 82 -18.88 -38.19 46.85
CA SER A 82 -18.52 -36.82 46.44
C SER A 82 -17.57 -36.14 47.46
N PRO A 83 -17.60 -34.83 47.77
CA PRO A 83 -16.52 -33.92 47.39
C PRO A 83 -15.79 -33.24 48.58
N SER A 84 -14.97 -32.21 48.29
CA SER A 84 -14.71 -30.97 49.10
C SER A 84 -13.27 -30.62 49.60
N SER A 85 -13.03 -29.29 49.63
CA SER A 85 -12.22 -28.43 50.54
C SER A 85 -10.76 -28.74 51.00
N HIS A 86 -9.88 -27.79 50.66
CA HIS A 86 -8.91 -27.01 51.49
C HIS A 86 -7.94 -27.61 52.55
N HIS A 87 -6.75 -26.98 52.56
CA HIS A 87 -5.91 -26.48 53.69
C HIS A 87 -4.59 -27.18 54.09
N ALA A 88 -3.80 -26.45 54.90
CA ALA A 88 -2.40 -26.66 55.28
C ALA A 88 -2.26 -27.57 56.53
N GLY A 89 -1.08 -28.01 57.02
CA GLY A 89 0.33 -27.85 56.62
C GLY A 89 1.29 -27.87 57.84
N ARG A 90 2.62 -27.90 57.61
CA ARG A 90 3.75 -27.89 58.61
C ARG A 90 3.85 -29.05 59.63
N THR A 91 5.01 -29.73 59.66
CA THR A 91 5.90 -29.85 60.85
C THR A 91 7.24 -30.54 60.50
N VAL A 92 8.13 -30.76 61.48
CA VAL A 92 9.44 -30.07 61.58
C VAL A 92 10.54 -30.90 62.28
N ARG A 93 11.77 -30.93 61.72
CA ARG A 93 13.09 -31.27 62.36
C ARG A 93 13.25 -32.72 62.92
N PRO A 94 14.41 -33.14 63.53
CA PRO A 94 15.76 -32.51 63.67
C PRO A 94 17.00 -33.40 63.34
N MET A 95 18.17 -32.75 63.06
CA MET A 95 19.56 -33.17 63.40
C MET A 95 20.11 -34.51 62.79
N ILE A 96 21.41 -34.86 62.72
CA ILE A 96 22.73 -34.35 63.21
C ILE A 96 23.84 -34.84 62.18
N ARG A 97 25.16 -34.52 62.10
CA ARG A 97 26.18 -34.01 63.06
C ARG A 97 27.22 -32.98 62.53
N ARG A 98 28.40 -33.39 62.04
CA ARG A 98 29.64 -32.64 61.71
C ARG A 98 30.47 -33.44 60.68
N ARG A 99 31.37 -32.89 59.84
CA ARG A 99 32.12 -31.60 59.77
C ARG A 99 32.12 -31.13 58.27
N GLY A 100 32.53 -29.94 57.82
CA GLY A 100 33.18 -28.77 58.43
C GLY A 100 34.71 -28.80 58.30
N CYS A 101 35.43 -27.85 57.68
CA CYS A 101 35.13 -26.59 56.97
C CYS A 101 36.17 -26.45 55.81
N GLY A 102 36.32 -25.38 55.01
CA GLY A 102 35.75 -24.02 54.92
C GLY A 102 36.54 -23.19 53.87
N GLY A 103 36.09 -22.02 53.41
CA GLY A 103 34.80 -21.35 53.65
C GLY A 103 34.74 -19.90 53.11
N LYS A 104 33.59 -19.24 53.36
CA LYS A 104 33.25 -17.81 53.14
C LYS A 104 33.05 -17.35 51.67
N HIS A 105 32.08 -16.47 51.29
CA HIS A 105 30.71 -16.15 51.76
C HIS A 105 30.02 -15.30 50.64
N VAL A 106 28.80 -15.60 50.15
CA VAL A 106 27.45 -15.11 50.58
C VAL A 106 27.17 -13.61 50.29
N LEU A 107 26.00 -13.13 49.80
CA LEU A 107 24.87 -13.67 48.98
C LEU A 107 23.83 -12.53 48.70
N ALA A 108 22.95 -12.71 47.70
CA ALA A 108 21.58 -12.13 47.53
C ALA A 108 21.29 -10.61 47.32
N GLN A 109 20.49 -10.34 46.25
CA GLN A 109 19.22 -9.56 46.13
C GLN A 109 18.67 -8.68 47.30
N PRO A 110 17.68 -7.76 47.07
CA PRO A 110 17.45 -6.76 45.99
C PRO A 110 16.90 -5.38 46.53
N VAL A 111 16.12 -4.61 45.73
CA VAL A 111 15.12 -3.53 46.10
C VAL A 111 15.49 -2.00 46.00
N ALA A 112 14.76 -1.30 45.12
CA ALA A 112 14.25 0.12 45.14
C ALA A 112 15.15 1.39 45.18
N ALA A 113 14.47 2.55 45.13
CA ALA A 113 14.89 3.97 45.06
C ALA A 113 15.60 4.40 43.74
N GLN A 114 15.12 5.36 42.95
CA GLN A 114 14.84 6.80 43.19
C GLN A 114 16.08 7.66 43.54
N LEU A 115 16.51 8.55 42.64
CA LEU A 115 16.34 10.02 42.81
C LEU A 115 16.92 10.88 41.66
N LEU A 116 16.52 12.15 41.66
CA LEU A 116 17.01 13.24 40.80
C LEU A 116 18.30 13.87 41.36
N PRO A 117 19.15 14.51 40.53
CA PRO A 117 20.04 15.57 40.97
C PRO A 117 19.43 16.95 40.67
N ARG A 118 18.97 17.67 41.70
CA ARG A 118 18.79 19.14 41.65
C ARG A 118 20.02 19.83 42.22
N ARG A 119 20.33 21.03 41.70
CA ARG A 119 21.44 21.88 42.15
C ARG A 119 21.26 22.35 43.59
N LEU A 120 22.38 22.53 44.30
CA LEU A 120 22.53 23.51 45.36
C LEU A 120 23.88 24.23 45.19
N ASN A 121 24.04 25.40 45.82
CA ASN A 121 25.14 26.32 45.56
C ASN A 121 25.62 27.00 46.85
N ASN A 122 26.84 27.56 46.81
CA ASN A 122 27.47 28.44 47.81
C ASN A 122 27.92 27.84 49.17
N MET A 123 29.21 27.98 49.45
CA MET A 123 29.74 28.36 50.76
C MET A 123 30.86 29.41 50.57
N VAL A 124 31.21 30.17 51.60
CA VAL A 124 31.83 31.51 51.47
C VAL A 124 32.84 31.81 52.60
N ARG A 125 33.85 32.69 52.32
CA ARG A 125 34.95 33.20 53.20
C ARG A 125 36.15 32.22 53.36
N LYS A 126 37.40 32.65 53.63
CA LYS A 126 37.95 33.96 54.11
C LYS A 126 39.48 34.11 53.84
N ARG A 127 39.96 35.34 53.52
CA ARG A 127 41.31 35.93 53.88
C ARG A 127 42.60 35.30 53.27
N ARG A 128 43.77 35.98 53.09
CA ARG A 128 44.18 37.43 53.11
C ARG A 128 45.65 37.59 52.59
N THR A 129 46.03 38.74 51.96
CA THR A 129 47.37 39.42 51.93
C THR A 129 48.61 38.66 51.36
N ASP A 130 49.69 39.22 50.77
CA ASP A 130 50.25 40.58 50.48
C ASP A 130 50.92 40.60 49.05
N ALA A 131 51.00 41.69 48.27
CA ALA A 131 52.06 42.74 48.11
C ALA A 131 53.52 42.22 47.96
N SER A 132 54.46 42.77 47.15
CA SER A 132 54.57 43.84 46.10
C SER A 132 56.02 43.78 45.49
N GLY A 133 56.50 44.47 44.43
CA GLY A 133 56.02 45.50 43.46
C GLY A 133 57.22 46.14 42.69
N SER A 134 56.98 46.99 41.66
CA SER A 134 57.99 47.72 40.79
C SER A 134 58.92 46.86 39.89
N GLY A 135 59.49 47.30 38.75
CA GLY A 135 59.46 48.60 38.04
C GLY A 135 60.08 48.56 36.61
N GLU A 136 60.28 49.75 36.01
CA GLU A 136 60.84 50.16 34.69
C GLU A 136 62.25 49.63 34.30
N SER A 137 62.86 49.78 33.09
CA SER A 137 62.45 50.02 31.67
C SER A 137 63.70 50.09 30.72
N SER A 138 63.62 49.59 29.46
CA SER A 138 64.57 49.87 28.31
C SER A 138 66.07 49.45 28.46
N GLU A 139 66.96 49.29 27.45
CA GLU A 139 66.94 49.40 25.97
C GLU A 139 68.08 48.55 25.26
N TYR A 140 67.92 48.28 23.95
CA TYR A 140 68.81 47.87 22.80
C TYR A 140 70.17 47.07 22.80
N GLN A 141 70.20 46.07 21.88
CA GLN A 141 71.20 45.67 20.82
C GLN A 141 72.50 44.81 20.98
N GLU A 142 72.57 43.74 20.12
CA GLU A 142 73.69 43.19 19.28
C GLU A 142 75.01 42.59 19.89
N PRO A 143 75.92 41.90 19.11
CA PRO A 143 75.89 41.38 17.72
C PRO A 143 76.23 39.84 17.56
N SER A 144 77.11 39.40 16.63
CA SER A 144 77.04 38.08 15.92
C SER A 144 78.36 37.34 15.50
N GLY A 145 78.33 36.00 15.30
CA GLY A 145 79.27 35.16 14.48
C GLY A 145 80.39 34.38 15.23
N SER A 146 81.11 33.36 14.69
CA SER A 146 80.96 32.44 13.51
C SER A 146 82.08 31.35 13.40
N ALA A 147 81.82 30.18 12.75
CA ALA A 147 82.78 29.17 12.17
C ALA A 147 83.60 28.23 13.14
N GLU A 148 84.26 27.09 12.78
CA GLU A 148 84.45 26.29 11.52
C GLU A 148 84.89 24.79 11.80
N ARG A 149 84.93 23.91 10.75
CA ARG A 149 85.66 22.60 10.58
C ARG A 149 85.18 21.30 11.28
N ALA A 150 85.47 20.07 10.82
CA ALA A 150 85.81 19.48 9.49
C ALA A 150 85.72 17.92 9.55
N GLY A 151 85.79 17.19 8.40
CA GLY A 151 85.64 15.72 8.34
C GLY A 151 86.25 15.03 7.08
N PRO A 152 85.82 13.80 6.73
CA PRO A 152 86.45 12.96 5.69
C PRO A 152 85.60 12.74 4.39
N GLN A 153 85.61 11.53 3.80
CA GLN A 153 85.26 11.15 2.40
C GLN A 153 84.66 9.72 2.35
N ARG A 154 84.05 9.14 1.29
CA ARG A 154 83.84 9.42 -0.17
C ARG A 154 82.42 8.90 -0.57
N GLY A 155 81.89 8.72 -1.79
CA GLY A 155 82.39 8.62 -3.19
C GLY A 155 82.52 7.16 -3.67
N PRO A 156 82.18 6.75 -4.94
CA PRO A 156 81.88 7.55 -6.15
C PRO A 156 80.53 7.22 -6.88
N ALA A 157 80.33 7.75 -8.10
CA ALA A 157 79.13 7.69 -9.00
C ALA A 157 79.59 7.60 -10.50
N PRO A 158 79.01 8.18 -11.60
CA PRO A 158 77.68 8.78 -11.94
C PRO A 158 77.15 8.48 -13.42
N GLN A 159 76.25 9.35 -13.97
CA GLN A 159 76.03 9.71 -15.43
C GLN A 159 75.23 8.77 -16.40
N GLN A 160 74.60 9.19 -17.54
CA GLN A 160 73.98 10.47 -18.03
C GLN A 160 73.11 10.28 -19.32
N GLN A 161 72.13 11.17 -19.61
CA GLN A 161 71.49 11.58 -20.92
C GLN A 161 70.97 10.49 -21.93
N GLY A 162 70.13 10.74 -22.96
CA GLY A 162 69.36 11.92 -23.46
C GLY A 162 68.77 11.67 -24.88
N GLY A 163 67.87 12.54 -25.40
CA GLY A 163 67.48 12.58 -26.85
C GLY A 163 65.97 12.42 -27.20
N ALA A 164 65.56 12.90 -28.41
CA ALA A 164 64.18 12.81 -28.93
C ALA A 164 64.06 13.09 -30.46
N ARG A 165 63.17 12.39 -31.21
CA ARG A 165 62.35 12.88 -32.37
C ARG A 165 61.57 11.79 -33.18
N GLU A 166 60.31 12.12 -33.51
CA GLU A 166 59.55 11.96 -34.79
C GLU A 166 59.48 10.67 -35.67
N ARG A 167 58.26 10.38 -36.19
CA ARG A 167 57.83 9.54 -37.37
C ARG A 167 57.99 7.99 -37.26
N GLY A 168 57.20 7.14 -37.92
CA GLY A 168 55.90 7.29 -38.61
C GLY A 168 55.61 6.23 -39.71
N TRP A 169 54.36 5.69 -39.81
CA TRP A 169 53.80 4.83 -40.90
C TRP A 169 54.41 3.39 -41.06
N VAL A 170 53.82 2.35 -41.71
CA VAL A 170 52.42 1.88 -41.97
C VAL A 170 52.37 0.34 -42.28
N ALA A 171 51.28 -0.34 -41.89
CA ALA A 171 50.64 -1.62 -42.32
C ALA A 171 51.34 -2.88 -42.96
N SER A 172 50.78 -4.06 -42.60
CA SER A 172 50.70 -5.37 -43.35
C SER A 172 51.97 -6.24 -43.56
N GLY A 173 51.91 -7.58 -43.72
CA GLY A 173 50.80 -8.54 -43.54
C GLY A 173 51.11 -10.03 -43.91
N SER A 174 50.32 -10.97 -43.38
CA SER A 174 50.01 -12.36 -43.86
C SER A 174 51.07 -13.46 -44.14
N GLN A 175 50.91 -14.61 -43.45
CA GLN A 175 51.23 -16.02 -43.87
C GLN A 175 52.74 -16.40 -44.05
N GLN A 176 53.20 -17.66 -44.09
CA GLN A 176 52.55 -19.00 -44.15
C GLN A 176 53.29 -20.06 -43.26
N ALA A 177 53.19 -21.37 -43.50
CA ALA A 177 53.63 -22.46 -42.57
C ALA A 177 54.55 -23.54 -43.22
N GLN A 178 55.06 -24.52 -42.43
CA GLN A 178 54.99 -26.01 -42.64
C GLN A 178 56.17 -26.84 -42.01
N GLN A 179 55.97 -28.17 -41.83
CA GLN A 179 56.94 -29.28 -41.56
C GLN A 179 57.52 -29.44 -40.12
N GLY A 180 57.89 -30.64 -39.62
CA GLY A 180 57.70 -32.03 -40.10
C GLY A 180 58.52 -33.10 -39.31
N GLY A 181 58.03 -34.37 -39.16
CA GLY A 181 58.72 -35.47 -38.41
C GLY A 181 58.02 -36.85 -38.49
N ARG A 182 58.63 -37.96 -38.02
CA ARG A 182 58.20 -39.40 -38.19
C ARG A 182 58.38 -40.22 -36.88
N GLY A 183 57.86 -41.44 -36.64
CA GLY A 183 57.05 -42.41 -37.43
C GLY A 183 57.84 -43.68 -37.87
N GLY A 184 57.42 -44.94 -37.70
CA GLY A 184 56.21 -45.56 -37.08
C GLY A 184 56.22 -47.12 -37.14
N GLY A 185 55.15 -47.81 -36.67
CA GLY A 185 54.95 -49.29 -36.64
C GLY A 185 53.49 -49.67 -36.28
N GLY A 186 53.00 -50.93 -36.10
CA GLY A 186 53.57 -52.30 -36.09
C GLY A 186 53.03 -53.11 -34.87
N TYR A 187 52.67 -54.42 -34.88
CA TYR A 187 52.55 -55.47 -35.91
C TYR A 187 51.68 -56.69 -35.42
N TYR A 188 51.42 -57.68 -36.29
CA TYR A 188 50.72 -58.99 -36.10
C TYR A 188 49.18 -59.04 -35.83
N GLN A 189 48.60 -60.24 -36.00
CA GLN A 189 47.19 -60.55 -36.40
C GLN A 189 46.38 -61.15 -35.22
N GLY A 190 45.05 -61.39 -35.21
CA GLY A 190 43.88 -61.31 -36.13
C GLY A 190 42.65 -61.87 -35.35
N ARG A 191 41.39 -62.07 -35.78
CA ARG A 191 40.52 -61.97 -37.01
C ARG A 191 39.06 -61.70 -36.47
N GLY A 192 37.91 -61.63 -37.17
CA GLY A 192 37.49 -61.68 -38.58
C GLY A 192 35.98 -62.07 -38.73
N SER A 193 35.45 -62.13 -39.96
CA SER A 193 34.13 -62.65 -40.42
C SER A 193 32.83 -61.81 -40.27
N HIS A 194 32.01 -61.90 -41.34
CA HIS A 194 30.61 -61.47 -41.59
C HIS A 194 29.94 -62.65 -42.36
N PRO A 195 28.61 -62.76 -42.61
CA PRO A 195 27.72 -61.70 -43.12
C PRO A 195 26.22 -61.76 -42.66
N GLN A 196 25.37 -61.03 -43.39
CA GLN A 196 23.88 -60.99 -43.46
C GLN A 196 23.23 -62.34 -43.93
N PRO A 197 21.88 -62.50 -44.14
CA PRO A 197 20.75 -61.52 -44.17
C PRO A 197 19.39 -61.94 -43.52
N ARG A 198 18.38 -61.04 -43.66
CA ARG A 198 16.90 -61.23 -43.83
C ARG A 198 15.93 -60.78 -42.70
N ASP A 199 15.06 -59.85 -43.08
CA ASP A 199 13.66 -59.63 -42.67
C ASP A 199 12.75 -60.84 -43.05
N PRO A 200 11.47 -60.99 -42.59
CA PRO A 200 10.53 -59.90 -42.27
C PRO A 200 9.48 -60.17 -41.15
N GLU A 201 8.43 -59.32 -41.17
CA GLU A 201 7.04 -59.53 -40.68
C GLU A 201 6.71 -59.50 -39.17
N GLN A 202 5.91 -58.49 -38.79
CA GLN A 202 4.85 -58.65 -37.78
C GLN A 202 3.72 -59.49 -38.40
N PRO A 203 2.91 -60.25 -37.63
CA PRO A 203 1.62 -59.67 -37.23
C PRO A 203 1.00 -60.19 -35.90
N PHE A 204 -0.20 -59.69 -35.59
CA PHE A 204 -1.22 -60.19 -34.64
C PHE A 204 -1.00 -60.08 -33.11
N ALA A 205 -1.85 -59.26 -32.49
CA ALA A 205 -2.51 -59.61 -31.23
C ALA A 205 -3.71 -60.54 -31.53
N PRO A 206 -4.27 -61.30 -30.56
CA PRO A 206 -5.40 -60.71 -29.80
C PRO A 206 -5.66 -61.23 -28.36
N SER A 207 -6.66 -60.60 -27.74
CA SER A 207 -7.72 -61.19 -26.87
C SER A 207 -7.44 -61.76 -25.45
N TYR A 208 -8.05 -61.06 -24.48
CA TYR A 208 -8.98 -61.54 -23.43
C TYR A 208 -8.56 -62.50 -22.30
N GLN A 209 -9.06 -62.13 -21.10
CA GLN A 209 -9.37 -62.95 -19.91
C GLN A 209 -8.20 -63.64 -19.15
N GLY A 210 -8.25 -63.77 -17.81
CA GLY A 210 -9.21 -63.21 -16.85
C GLY A 210 -9.61 -64.17 -15.72
N ARG A 211 -8.79 -64.26 -14.66
CA ARG A 211 -9.00 -64.91 -13.33
C ARG A 211 -7.85 -64.45 -12.42
N GLY A 212 -7.92 -64.46 -11.09
CA GLY A 212 -9.00 -64.75 -10.14
C GLY A 212 -8.47 -64.41 -8.71
N GLY A 213 -9.35 -64.10 -7.75
CA GLY A 213 -8.94 -63.66 -6.40
C GLY A 213 -8.73 -64.79 -5.39
N HIS A 214 -8.57 -64.39 -4.11
CA HIS A 214 -8.41 -65.23 -2.88
C HIS A 214 -6.94 -65.67 -2.58
N GLN A 215 -6.45 -65.78 -1.32
CA GLN A 215 -7.13 -65.71 -0.01
C GLN A 215 -6.19 -65.36 1.20
N PHE A 216 -6.80 -64.86 2.28
CA PHE A 216 -6.47 -64.91 3.74
C PHE A 216 -5.05 -64.83 4.39
N ARG A 217 -5.05 -64.14 5.56
CA ARG A 217 -4.15 -64.25 6.76
C ARG A 217 -2.66 -63.90 6.56
N GLY A 218 -1.93 -63.39 7.56
CA GLY A 218 -2.31 -62.91 8.89
C GLY A 218 -1.16 -63.10 9.91
N GLY A 219 -0.75 -62.05 10.64
CA GLY A 219 0.32 -62.16 11.65
C GLY A 219 0.85 -60.83 12.20
N MET A 220 0.87 -60.72 13.52
CA MET A 220 1.45 -59.69 14.40
C MET A 220 1.83 -60.44 15.71
N PRO A 221 2.54 -59.85 16.70
CA PRO A 221 3.55 -58.78 16.71
C PRO A 221 4.86 -59.23 17.44
N TYR A 222 5.81 -58.32 17.75
CA TYR A 222 6.13 -57.96 19.15
C TYR A 222 7.03 -56.71 19.29
N GLN A 223 7.32 -56.32 20.54
CA GLN A 223 7.95 -55.04 20.96
C GLN A 223 9.30 -55.25 21.68
N GLN A 224 9.84 -54.13 22.18
CA GLN A 224 10.96 -53.92 23.13
C GLN A 224 12.36 -53.80 22.47
N GLN A 225 13.20 -52.77 22.65
CA GLN A 225 13.41 -51.70 23.67
C GLN A 225 14.56 -52.01 24.65
N TYR A 226 15.69 -51.31 24.46
CA TYR A 226 16.80 -50.86 25.35
C TYR A 226 17.87 -50.31 24.36
N GLY A 227 18.73 -49.30 24.59
CA GLY A 227 19.32 -48.71 25.79
C GLY A 227 20.77 -49.20 25.94
N GLY A 228 21.85 -48.40 25.89
CA GLY A 228 22.05 -46.95 25.65
C GLY A 228 23.51 -46.52 26.01
N ARG A 229 23.86 -45.23 25.86
CA ARG A 229 25.22 -44.62 26.12
C ARG A 229 26.32 -45.09 25.12
N ARG A 230 27.51 -44.46 24.95
CA ARG A 230 28.24 -43.36 25.65
C ARG A 230 29.34 -42.76 24.74
N GLY A 231 29.72 -41.49 24.94
CA GLY A 231 30.96 -40.87 24.37
C GLY A 231 30.86 -40.36 22.93
N GLY A 232 31.71 -39.44 22.45
CA GLY A 232 32.81 -38.71 23.10
C GLY A 232 33.26 -37.48 22.27
N ARG A 233 33.87 -36.48 22.91
CA ARG A 233 34.25 -35.17 22.31
C ARG A 233 35.33 -35.29 21.23
N SER A 234 35.25 -34.45 20.19
CA SER A 234 36.34 -33.58 19.71
C SER A 234 35.84 -32.56 18.68
N ALA A 235 36.63 -31.53 18.34
CA ALA A 235 36.21 -30.43 17.47
C ALA A 235 37.29 -30.04 16.45
N ALA A 236 36.87 -29.72 15.23
CA ALA A 236 37.59 -28.88 14.26
C ALA A 236 36.60 -28.39 13.17
N GLY A 237 36.89 -27.26 12.51
CA GLY A 237 35.98 -26.62 11.57
C GLY A 237 36.01 -27.18 10.14
N GLY A 238 34.92 -26.96 9.39
CA GLY A 238 34.83 -27.24 7.95
C GLY A 238 33.59 -26.59 7.33
N ARG A 239 33.73 -25.95 6.18
CA ARG A 239 32.60 -25.38 5.41
C ARG A 239 31.99 -26.48 4.52
N GLY A 240 30.67 -26.64 4.55
CA GLY A 240 29.94 -27.61 3.71
C GLY A 240 28.50 -27.16 3.41
N PHE A 241 27.96 -27.59 2.26
CA PHE A 241 26.69 -27.09 1.69
C PHE A 241 25.56 -28.15 1.73
N GLY A 242 24.32 -27.69 1.90
CA GLY A 242 23.10 -28.39 1.46
C GLY A 242 22.10 -28.79 2.56
N PRO A 243 20.89 -29.27 2.20
CA PRO A 243 20.29 -29.33 0.86
C PRO A 243 19.09 -28.35 0.69
N SER A 244 18.53 -28.28 -0.52
CA SER A 244 17.45 -27.32 -0.86
C SER A 244 16.04 -27.80 -0.51
N ALA A 245 15.26 -26.96 0.20
CA ALA A 245 13.81 -27.13 0.33
C ALA A 245 13.05 -26.40 -0.81
N ALA A 246 11.91 -26.95 -1.24
CA ALA A 246 11.19 -26.47 -2.43
C ALA A 246 10.52 -25.09 -2.24
N GLY A 247 10.94 -24.09 -3.04
CA GLY A 247 10.41 -22.74 -3.00
C GLY A 247 9.06 -22.58 -3.72
N SER A 248 8.02 -22.16 -2.98
CA SER A 248 6.73 -21.78 -3.57
C SER A 248 6.83 -20.50 -4.42
N THR A 249 6.03 -20.39 -5.48
CA THR A 249 6.14 -19.33 -6.49
C THR A 249 5.62 -17.97 -6.00
N ARG A 250 6.50 -16.97 -6.04
CA ARG A 250 6.22 -15.56 -5.72
C ARG A 250 5.39 -14.90 -6.84
N PRO A 251 4.23 -14.27 -6.56
CA PRO A 251 3.56 -13.43 -7.55
C PRO A 251 4.40 -12.17 -7.84
N PRO A 252 4.55 -11.72 -9.10
CA PRO A 252 5.25 -10.49 -9.42
C PRO A 252 4.43 -9.24 -9.02
N VAL A 253 5.13 -8.16 -8.72
CA VAL A 253 4.63 -6.84 -8.25
C VAL A 253 4.03 -6.84 -6.82
N PRO A 254 4.87 -6.61 -5.80
CA PRO A 254 4.44 -6.02 -4.53
C PRO A 254 4.11 -4.53 -4.71
N GLU A 255 3.09 -4.03 -4.01
CA GLU A 255 2.64 -2.63 -4.10
C GLU A 255 3.65 -1.67 -3.43
N LEU A 256 4.25 -0.76 -4.21
CA LEU A 256 5.10 0.30 -3.68
C LEU A 256 4.28 1.24 -2.79
N HIS A 257 4.77 1.47 -1.57
CA HIS A 257 4.13 2.38 -0.62
C HIS A 257 4.72 3.80 -0.77
N GLN A 258 3.89 4.80 -1.11
CA GLN A 258 3.85 6.12 -0.46
C GLN A 258 2.82 7.07 -1.08
N ALA A 259 1.85 7.49 -0.26
CA ALA A 259 1.27 8.84 -0.29
C ALA A 259 0.66 9.11 1.10
N THR A 260 0.71 10.35 1.58
CA THR A 260 -0.02 10.81 2.76
C THR A 260 -0.89 11.98 2.31
N GLN A 261 -2.14 12.04 2.77
CA GLN A 261 -3.12 13.02 2.30
C GLN A 261 -2.70 14.47 2.59
N ALA A 262 -3.07 15.38 1.70
CA ALA A 262 -3.01 16.82 1.91
C ALA A 262 -4.45 17.38 1.95
N PRO A 263 -4.79 18.25 2.92
CA PRO A 263 -6.09 18.93 2.93
C PRO A 263 -6.12 20.07 1.90
N TYR A 264 -7.31 20.36 1.36
CA TYR A 264 -7.54 21.41 0.36
C TYR A 264 -8.76 22.27 0.74
N GLN A 265 -8.82 23.52 0.29
CA GLN A 265 -9.94 24.44 0.54
C GLN A 265 -10.66 24.78 -0.79
N PRO A 266 -12.00 24.95 -0.80
CA PRO A 266 -12.74 25.26 -2.02
C PRO A 266 -12.69 26.75 -2.38
N THR A 267 -12.71 27.04 -3.68
CA THR A 267 -12.91 28.38 -4.27
C THR A 267 -13.93 28.32 -5.40
N GLN A 268 -14.67 29.41 -5.63
CA GLN A 268 -15.75 29.49 -6.63
C GLN A 268 -15.28 30.17 -7.92
N PRO A 269 -15.79 29.77 -9.11
CA PRO A 269 -15.46 30.40 -10.39
C PRO A 269 -16.43 31.53 -10.82
N GLY A 270 -15.94 32.47 -11.61
CA GLY A 270 -16.73 33.47 -12.36
C GLY A 270 -16.71 33.22 -13.89
N PRO A 271 -17.53 33.94 -14.68
CA PRO A 271 -17.83 33.58 -16.08
C PRO A 271 -17.10 34.42 -17.17
N LEU A 272 -17.36 34.06 -18.44
CA LEU A 272 -16.99 34.75 -19.70
C LEU A 272 -15.50 34.60 -20.13
N GLN A 273 -15.11 34.63 -21.42
CA GLN A 273 -15.86 34.70 -22.69
C GLN A 273 -15.06 33.97 -23.81
N ALA A 274 -15.65 33.82 -25.01
CA ALA A 274 -15.06 33.04 -26.12
C ALA A 274 -14.36 33.89 -27.19
N SER A 275 -13.40 33.30 -27.91
CA SER A 275 -12.84 33.83 -29.17
C SER A 275 -12.40 32.69 -30.09
N SER A 276 -12.52 32.87 -31.41
CA SER A 276 -12.39 31.80 -32.41
C SER A 276 -11.27 32.02 -33.44
N SER A 277 -10.68 30.94 -33.93
CA SER A 277 -10.10 30.88 -35.28
C SER A 277 -10.24 29.46 -35.87
N ARG A 278 -10.40 29.37 -37.19
CA ARG A 278 -10.66 28.12 -37.93
C ARG A 278 -9.39 27.63 -38.62
N GLN A 279 -9.27 26.31 -38.84
CA GLN A 279 -8.99 25.80 -40.19
C GLN A 279 -9.40 24.32 -40.34
N SER A 280 -9.75 23.97 -41.57
CA SER A 280 -10.40 22.76 -42.09
C SER A 280 -9.40 21.69 -42.56
N GLU A 281 -9.77 20.48 -43.01
CA GLU A 281 -10.86 19.50 -42.74
C GLU A 281 -10.56 18.25 -43.62
N MET A 282 -11.52 17.35 -43.83
CA MET A 282 -11.56 16.11 -44.65
C MET A 282 -11.19 14.79 -43.93
N SER A 283 -11.86 13.67 -44.22
CA SER A 283 -13.32 13.39 -44.34
C SER A 283 -13.50 11.88 -44.45
N THR A 284 -14.52 11.31 -43.82
CA THR A 284 -14.95 9.91 -44.06
C THR A 284 -16.47 9.85 -44.13
N SER A 285 -16.98 9.65 -45.35
CA SER A 285 -18.40 9.49 -45.67
C SER A 285 -18.84 8.01 -45.53
N GLU A 286 -20.03 7.67 -46.04
CA GLU A 286 -20.47 6.27 -46.31
C GLU A 286 -20.86 5.38 -45.11
N VAL A 287 -21.59 5.90 -44.10
CA VAL A 287 -22.41 5.04 -43.20
C VAL A 287 -23.78 5.64 -42.80
N VAL A 288 -24.32 6.61 -43.56
CA VAL A 288 -25.53 7.35 -43.15
C VAL A 288 -26.53 7.50 -44.31
N GLU A 289 -27.13 6.39 -44.75
CA GLU A 289 -28.13 6.42 -45.85
C GLU A 289 -29.22 5.33 -45.75
N GLN A 290 -29.56 4.85 -44.54
CA GLN A 290 -30.61 3.84 -44.32
C GLN A 290 -31.58 4.15 -43.15
N PHE A 291 -31.70 5.40 -42.71
CA PHE A 291 -32.64 5.79 -41.64
C PHE A 291 -33.36 7.13 -41.90
N GLN A 292 -33.90 7.29 -43.11
CA GLN A 292 -34.91 8.32 -43.42
C GLN A 292 -35.99 7.77 -44.36
N GLN A 293 -37.12 7.37 -43.78
CA GLN A 293 -38.47 7.38 -44.39
C GLN A 293 -39.50 7.15 -43.27
N LEU A 294 -40.70 7.74 -43.41
CA LEU A 294 -41.80 7.84 -42.41
C LEU A 294 -41.69 8.94 -41.34
N SER A 295 -41.79 10.19 -41.80
CA SER A 295 -42.56 11.29 -41.19
C SER A 295 -43.88 11.47 -41.99
N VAL A 296 -44.86 12.33 -41.70
CA VAL A 296 -45.09 13.52 -40.83
C VAL A 296 -46.57 13.43 -40.33
N GLU A 297 -47.07 13.99 -39.21
CA GLU A 297 -47.68 15.33 -38.90
C GLU A 297 -48.48 15.12 -37.57
N GLY A 298 -48.89 16.04 -36.70
CA GLY A 298 -48.72 17.49 -36.43
C GLY A 298 -49.13 17.70 -34.94
N GLU A 299 -49.16 18.87 -34.28
CA GLU A 299 -48.97 20.28 -34.65
C GLU A 299 -48.12 21.01 -33.58
N SER A 300 -47.99 22.34 -33.66
CA SER A 300 -47.12 23.16 -32.79
C SER A 300 -47.87 23.93 -31.70
N SER A 301 -47.27 24.03 -30.51
CA SER A 301 -47.52 25.14 -29.58
C SER A 301 -46.26 25.50 -28.81
N SER A 302 -45.79 26.73 -28.98
CA SER A 302 -44.55 27.24 -28.37
C SER A 302 -44.84 28.00 -27.07
N GLN A 303 -44.28 27.54 -25.95
CA GLN A 303 -44.16 28.34 -24.73
C GLN A 303 -42.74 28.25 -24.16
N GLU A 304 -42.21 29.40 -23.74
CA GLU A 304 -40.84 29.51 -23.24
C GLU A 304 -40.71 28.98 -21.81
N MET A 305 -40.17 27.77 -21.65
CA MET A 305 -39.71 27.32 -20.34
C MET A 305 -38.37 28.00 -19.99
N GLN A 306 -38.42 28.93 -19.04
CA GLN A 306 -37.23 29.50 -18.41
C GLN A 306 -36.33 28.39 -17.83
N PRO A 307 -34.99 28.56 -17.84
CA PRO A 307 -34.07 27.53 -17.37
C PRO A 307 -34.26 27.27 -15.88
N ILE A 308 -34.82 26.11 -15.54
CA ILE A 308 -34.89 25.61 -14.17
C ILE A 308 -33.47 25.35 -13.69
N VAL A 309 -32.91 26.32 -12.96
CA VAL A 309 -31.68 26.13 -12.20
C VAL A 309 -31.98 25.08 -11.13
N PRO A 310 -31.35 23.89 -11.16
CA PRO A 310 -31.57 22.91 -10.11
C PRO A 310 -31.05 23.50 -8.79
N PRO A 311 -31.86 23.57 -7.72
CA PRO A 311 -31.39 24.11 -6.46
C PRO A 311 -30.21 23.25 -5.96
N ALA A 312 -29.16 23.91 -5.47
CA ALA A 312 -28.00 23.24 -4.91
C ALA A 312 -28.42 22.49 -3.64
N SER A 313 -28.85 21.23 -3.79
CA SER A 313 -29.38 20.43 -2.69
C SER A 313 -28.33 20.32 -1.60
N SER A 314 -28.66 20.80 -0.41
CA SER A 314 -27.71 20.84 0.70
C SER A 314 -27.21 19.44 1.01
N SER A 315 -25.90 19.30 1.24
CA SER A 315 -25.27 18.03 1.61
C SER A 315 -25.84 17.39 2.89
N LYS A 316 -26.65 18.14 3.66
CA LYS A 316 -27.43 17.65 4.81
C LYS A 316 -28.65 16.78 4.44
N SER A 317 -29.03 16.73 3.16
CA SER A 317 -30.24 16.01 2.70
C SER A 317 -30.02 14.53 2.36
N VAL A 318 -28.87 14.20 1.77
CA VAL A 318 -28.51 12.82 1.42
C VAL A 318 -27.86 12.15 2.63
N ARG A 319 -28.30 10.93 2.96
CA ARG A 319 -27.72 10.09 4.01
C ARG A 319 -27.29 8.76 3.39
N PHE A 320 -26.17 8.20 3.86
CA PHE A 320 -25.77 6.84 3.50
C PHE A 320 -26.77 5.81 4.07
N PRO A 321 -26.91 4.62 3.44
CA PRO A 321 -27.84 3.61 3.90
C PRO A 321 -27.47 3.09 5.30
N VAL A 322 -28.47 3.10 6.18
CA VAL A 322 -28.40 2.44 7.49
C VAL A 322 -28.18 0.94 7.27
N ARG A 323 -27.35 0.33 8.12
CA ARG A 323 -27.05 -1.10 8.08
C ARG A 323 -28.35 -1.93 8.10
N PRO A 324 -28.63 -2.76 7.07
CA PRO A 324 -29.90 -3.50 6.94
C PRO A 324 -30.04 -4.67 7.92
N GLY A 325 -28.97 -5.01 8.64
CA GLY A 325 -28.89 -6.10 9.60
C GLY A 325 -27.43 -6.52 9.82
N LYS A 326 -27.22 -7.54 10.65
CA LYS A 326 -25.94 -8.27 10.70
C LYS A 326 -26.04 -9.50 9.80
N GLY A 327 -24.95 -9.87 9.14
CA GLY A 327 -24.87 -11.14 8.44
C GLY A 327 -24.86 -12.33 9.41
N THR A 328 -25.34 -13.45 8.91
CA THR A 328 -25.56 -14.72 9.62
C THR A 328 -24.88 -15.90 8.93
N ASN A 329 -24.58 -15.79 7.63
CA ASN A 329 -23.93 -16.83 6.84
C ASN A 329 -22.45 -17.00 7.21
N GLY A 330 -21.97 -18.24 7.11
CA GLY A 330 -20.57 -18.61 7.38
C GLY A 330 -20.37 -19.19 8.78
N ALA A 331 -19.27 -19.91 8.97
CA ALA A 331 -18.93 -20.50 10.27
C ALA A 331 -18.53 -19.40 11.26
N ARG A 332 -19.24 -19.27 12.38
CA ARG A 332 -18.92 -18.27 13.42
C ARG A 332 -17.56 -18.54 14.04
N CYS A 333 -16.78 -17.48 14.26
CA CYS A 333 -15.50 -17.52 14.95
C CYS A 333 -15.27 -16.23 15.74
N VAL A 334 -14.19 -16.19 16.52
CA VAL A 334 -13.74 -14.99 17.23
C VAL A 334 -12.39 -14.57 16.67
N VAL A 335 -12.23 -13.27 16.42
CA VAL A 335 -10.98 -12.64 16.00
C VAL A 335 -10.60 -11.51 16.96
N LYS A 336 -9.32 -11.18 17.04
CA LYS A 336 -8.82 -9.98 17.72
C LYS A 336 -8.56 -8.91 16.66
N ALA A 337 -8.99 -7.68 16.93
CA ALA A 337 -8.67 -6.52 16.09
C ALA A 337 -7.66 -5.61 16.80
N ASN A 338 -6.83 -4.89 16.04
CA ASN A 338 -5.89 -3.87 16.56
C ASN A 338 -6.60 -2.56 16.95
N HIS A 339 -7.74 -2.71 17.60
CA HIS A 339 -8.67 -1.70 18.05
C HIS A 339 -8.75 -1.82 19.57
N PHE A 340 -8.51 -0.72 20.26
CA PHE A 340 -8.54 -0.63 21.71
C PHE A 340 -9.76 0.21 22.10
N PHE A 341 -10.57 -0.24 23.05
CA PHE A 341 -11.72 0.54 23.51
C PHE A 341 -11.25 1.85 24.15
N ALA A 342 -11.88 2.96 23.80
CA ALA A 342 -11.72 4.24 24.45
C ALA A 342 -13.05 4.66 25.08
N GLU A 343 -13.02 5.01 26.36
CA GLU A 343 -14.17 5.53 27.08
C GLU A 343 -14.45 6.98 26.63
N LEU A 344 -15.72 7.32 26.43
CA LEU A 344 -16.13 8.69 26.10
C LEU A 344 -15.93 9.59 27.34
N PRO A 345 -15.29 10.77 27.21
CA PRO A 345 -15.15 11.68 28.33
C PRO A 345 -16.47 12.18 28.93
N ASP A 346 -16.42 12.44 30.23
CA ASP A 346 -17.45 13.07 31.05
C ASP A 346 -17.29 14.59 31.19
N LYS A 347 -16.22 15.17 30.62
CA LYS A 347 -15.85 16.59 30.75
C LYS A 347 -16.20 17.41 29.51
N ASP A 348 -16.74 18.60 29.72
CA ASP A 348 -16.99 19.59 28.67
C ASP A 348 -15.72 20.00 27.91
N LEU A 349 -15.67 19.78 26.60
CA LEU A 349 -14.53 20.17 25.78
C LEU A 349 -14.72 21.57 25.19
N HIS A 350 -13.67 22.39 25.27
CA HIS A 350 -13.67 23.77 24.78
C HIS A 350 -12.56 23.98 23.76
N GLN A 351 -12.84 24.71 22.68
CA GLN A 351 -11.91 25.07 21.62
C GLN A 351 -11.60 26.57 21.66
N TYR A 352 -10.32 26.91 21.48
CA TYR A 352 -9.80 28.27 21.41
C TYR A 352 -8.98 28.43 20.13
N ASP A 353 -9.17 29.58 19.47
CA ASP A 353 -8.29 30.04 18.42
C ASP A 353 -7.02 30.64 19.02
N VAL A 354 -5.89 30.31 18.40
CA VAL A 354 -4.55 30.78 18.77
C VAL A 354 -3.94 31.55 17.61
N SER A 355 -3.46 32.77 17.89
CA SER A 355 -2.59 33.51 16.97
C SER A 355 -1.25 33.80 17.63
N ILE A 356 -0.16 33.35 17.00
CA ILE A 356 1.22 33.62 17.41
C ILE A 356 1.78 34.70 16.46
N THR A 357 2.32 35.78 17.04
CA THR A 357 2.95 36.89 16.31
C THR A 357 4.40 37.08 16.80
N PRO A 358 5.41 37.18 15.92
CA PRO A 358 5.33 37.05 14.46
C PRO A 358 4.85 35.67 14.01
N GLU A 359 4.25 35.57 12.82
CA GLU A 359 3.74 34.29 12.31
C GLU A 359 4.88 33.30 12.05
N VAL A 360 4.71 32.06 12.52
CA VAL A 360 5.70 31.00 12.39
C VAL A 360 5.14 29.78 11.67
N THR A 361 5.74 29.48 10.52
CA THR A 361 5.39 28.33 9.66
C THR A 361 5.82 26.97 10.24
N SER A 362 6.72 26.97 11.23
CA SER A 362 7.23 25.76 11.88
C SER A 362 6.33 25.32 13.04
N ARG A 363 5.57 24.23 12.84
CA ARG A 363 4.75 23.62 13.92
C ARG A 363 5.54 23.28 15.19
N GLY A 364 6.82 22.93 15.05
CA GLY A 364 7.69 22.61 16.20
C GLY A 364 7.97 23.84 17.07
N VAL A 365 8.23 24.99 16.45
CA VAL A 365 8.40 26.25 17.18
C VAL A 365 7.07 26.70 17.79
N ASN A 366 5.95 26.57 17.06
CA ASN A 366 4.61 26.86 17.61
C ASN A 366 4.31 26.03 18.87
N ARG A 367 4.69 24.74 18.87
CA ARG A 367 4.55 23.85 20.03
C ARG A 367 5.46 24.27 21.18
N ALA A 368 6.73 24.61 20.92
CA ALA A 368 7.64 25.12 21.95
C ALA A 368 7.15 26.44 22.58
N VAL A 369 6.57 27.36 21.78
CA VAL A 369 5.93 28.59 22.28
C VAL A 369 4.76 28.24 23.22
N MET A 370 3.91 27.27 22.85
CA MET A 370 2.77 26.86 23.67
C MET A 370 3.20 26.09 24.93
N GLU A 371 4.21 25.23 24.85
CA GLU A 371 4.81 24.52 25.98
C GLU A 371 5.34 25.51 27.03
N GLN A 372 6.10 26.52 26.59
CA GLN A 372 6.60 27.58 27.46
C GLN A 372 5.47 28.47 28.03
N LEU A 373 4.38 28.70 27.26
CA LEU A 373 3.17 29.38 27.76
C LEU A 373 2.53 28.60 28.90
N VAL A 374 2.28 27.30 28.71
CA VAL A 374 1.75 26.42 29.76
C VAL A 374 2.71 26.40 30.96
N ARG A 375 4.01 26.25 30.74
CA ARG A 375 5.03 26.21 31.82
C ARG A 375 5.07 27.49 32.67
N LEU A 376 4.76 28.65 32.10
CA LEU A 376 4.74 29.94 32.80
C LEU A 376 3.38 30.28 33.42
N TYR A 377 2.28 29.85 32.80
CA TYR A 377 0.94 30.40 33.08
C TYR A 377 -0.14 29.37 33.43
N ARG A 378 0.20 28.08 33.56
CA ARG A 378 -0.75 27.01 33.95
C ARG A 378 -1.55 27.34 35.20
N GLU A 379 -0.87 27.56 36.32
CA GLU A 379 -1.52 27.79 37.61
C GLU A 379 -2.17 29.17 37.73
N SER A 380 -1.64 30.18 37.03
CA SER A 380 -2.05 31.59 37.17
C SER A 380 -3.15 32.03 36.21
N TYR A 381 -3.11 31.63 34.95
CA TYR A 381 -4.08 32.07 33.93
C TYR A 381 -4.85 30.94 33.25
N LEU A 382 -4.31 29.71 33.17
CA LEU A 382 -5.05 28.57 32.61
C LEU A 382 -5.93 27.87 33.65
N GLY A 383 -5.81 28.24 34.93
CA GLY A 383 -6.57 27.66 36.04
C GLY A 383 -6.23 26.19 36.26
N GLY A 384 -4.94 25.86 36.29
CA GLY A 384 -4.41 24.49 36.51
C GLY A 384 -4.51 23.56 35.29
N ARG A 385 -5.17 23.97 34.21
CA ARG A 385 -5.46 23.11 33.05
C ARG A 385 -4.25 22.81 32.17
N LEU A 386 -4.25 21.63 31.57
CA LEU A 386 -3.26 21.16 30.60
C LEU A 386 -3.89 21.15 29.18
N PRO A 387 -3.72 22.22 28.39
CA PRO A 387 -4.34 22.28 27.06
C PRO A 387 -3.61 21.39 26.04
N ALA A 388 -4.36 20.80 25.11
CA ALA A 388 -3.83 20.12 23.93
C ALA A 388 -3.83 21.08 22.73
N TYR A 389 -2.79 21.03 21.87
CA TYR A 389 -2.59 22.03 20.81
C TYR A 389 -2.35 21.36 19.44
N ASP A 390 -2.97 21.83 18.36
CA ASP A 390 -2.73 21.26 17.03
C ASP A 390 -1.32 21.57 16.48
N GLY A 391 -0.70 22.65 16.96
CA GLY A 391 0.59 23.18 16.50
C GLY A 391 0.48 24.29 15.45
N ARG A 392 -0.71 24.87 15.23
CA ARG A 392 -0.97 25.94 14.26
C ARG A 392 -1.85 27.06 14.83
N LYS A 393 -3.10 26.74 15.17
CA LYS A 393 -4.18 27.71 15.44
C LYS A 393 -5.27 27.21 16.39
N SER A 394 -5.32 25.93 16.76
CA SER A 394 -6.42 25.39 17.57
C SER A 394 -5.92 24.73 18.85
N LEU A 395 -6.37 25.26 19.98
CA LEU A 395 -6.07 24.81 21.34
C LEU A 395 -7.35 24.28 21.99
N TYR A 396 -7.23 23.24 22.80
CA TYR A 396 -8.39 22.59 23.43
C TYR A 396 -8.16 22.41 24.94
N THR A 397 -9.24 22.47 25.73
CA THR A 397 -9.19 22.20 27.18
C THR A 397 -10.38 21.37 27.66
N ALA A 398 -10.16 20.64 28.77
CA ALA A 398 -11.24 20.11 29.60
C ALA A 398 -11.77 21.21 30.54
N GLY A 399 -13.02 21.61 30.34
CA GLY A 399 -13.64 22.78 30.94
C GLY A 399 -13.13 24.12 30.38
N PRO A 400 -13.83 25.23 30.69
CA PRO A 400 -13.48 26.56 30.20
C PRO A 400 -12.21 27.11 30.85
N LEU A 401 -11.43 27.90 30.11
CA LEU A 401 -10.35 28.73 30.66
C LEU A 401 -10.95 29.90 31.48
N PRO A 402 -10.21 30.46 32.45
CA PRO A 402 -10.62 31.66 33.22
C PRO A 402 -10.82 32.96 32.41
N PHE A 403 -10.84 32.90 31.08
CA PHE A 403 -10.96 34.06 30.19
C PHE A 403 -11.58 33.65 28.84
N THR A 404 -12.25 34.61 28.18
CA THR A 404 -12.74 34.46 26.80
C THR A 404 -11.73 34.95 25.76
N LEU A 405 -10.84 35.88 26.13
CA LEU A 405 -9.68 36.31 25.36
C LEU A 405 -8.55 36.68 26.31
N LYS A 406 -7.31 36.25 26.01
CA LYS A 406 -6.11 36.68 26.76
C LYS A 406 -4.87 36.73 25.86
N ASP A 407 -4.11 37.79 26.06
CA ASP A 407 -2.79 38.00 25.48
C ASP A 407 -1.68 37.56 26.44
N PHE A 408 -0.68 36.89 25.89
CA PHE A 408 0.52 36.43 26.58
C PHE A 408 1.77 36.86 25.81
N GLN A 409 2.85 37.15 26.53
CA GLN A 409 4.17 37.42 25.95
C GLN A 409 5.11 36.27 26.32
N ILE A 410 5.57 35.53 25.31
CA ILE A 410 6.40 34.33 25.46
C ILE A 410 7.78 34.60 24.91
N ILE A 411 8.79 34.52 25.76
CA ILE A 411 10.18 34.53 25.34
C ILE A 411 10.64 33.07 25.19
N LEU A 412 10.92 32.66 23.96
CA LEU A 412 11.77 31.50 23.70
C LEU A 412 13.21 31.96 23.67
N VAL A 413 14.06 31.28 24.45
CA VAL A 413 15.49 31.29 24.22
C VAL A 413 15.75 30.22 23.17
N ASP A 414 16.29 30.60 22.02
CA ASP A 414 16.75 29.60 21.06
C ASP A 414 17.89 28.77 21.68
N ASP A 415 17.79 27.44 21.59
CA ASP A 415 18.94 26.56 21.78
C ASP A 415 20.08 27.02 20.84
N ASP A 416 21.33 26.83 21.26
CA ASP A 416 22.47 27.21 20.44
C ASP A 416 22.57 26.30 19.21
N ASP A 417 21.93 26.74 18.12
CA ASP A 417 21.91 26.09 16.81
C ASP A 417 23.27 26.22 16.08
N GLY A 418 24.32 26.54 16.84
CA GLY A 418 25.71 26.75 16.46
C GLY A 418 25.94 28.00 15.62
N SER A 419 25.00 28.95 15.63
CA SER A 419 24.97 30.03 14.65
C SER A 419 26.01 31.13 14.87
N GLY A 420 26.84 31.04 15.91
CA GLY A 420 27.83 32.06 16.28
C GLY A 420 27.19 33.41 16.56
N THR A 421 25.92 33.40 16.97
CA THR A 421 25.10 34.56 17.32
C THR A 421 24.66 34.35 18.76
N GLU A 422 24.72 35.39 19.58
CA GLU A 422 24.25 35.32 20.97
C GLU A 422 22.85 34.72 21.05
N ARG A 423 22.56 33.98 22.14
CA ARG A 423 21.28 33.28 22.37
C ARG A 423 20.09 34.19 22.06
N ARG A 424 19.51 34.04 20.87
CA ARG A 424 18.47 34.94 20.39
C ARG A 424 17.19 34.68 21.17
N GLN A 425 16.88 35.60 22.09
CA GLN A 425 15.61 35.65 22.78
C GLN A 425 14.54 36.10 21.79
N ARG A 426 13.75 35.16 21.27
CA ARG A 426 12.64 35.45 20.36
C ARG A 426 11.38 35.62 21.18
N THR A 427 10.88 36.85 21.19
CA THR A 427 9.64 37.23 21.88
C THR A 427 8.45 37.04 20.94
N PHE A 428 7.46 36.30 21.40
CA PHE A 428 6.21 36.02 20.69
C PHE A 428 5.03 36.57 21.49
N ARG A 429 4.13 37.30 20.83
CA ARG A 429 2.79 37.60 21.35
C ARG A 429 1.88 36.44 20.98
N VAL A 430 1.26 35.81 21.96
CA VAL A 430 0.29 34.73 21.79
C VAL A 430 -1.06 35.23 22.28
N VAL A 431 -2.06 35.26 21.40
CA VAL A 431 -3.45 35.53 21.76
C VAL A 431 -4.20 34.22 21.76
N ILE A 432 -4.95 33.94 22.82
CA ILE A 432 -5.85 32.79 22.95
C ILE A 432 -7.27 33.34 23.10
N LYS A 433 -8.19 32.94 22.23
CA LYS A 433 -9.59 33.40 22.20
C LYS A 433 -10.54 32.20 22.15
N LEU A 434 -11.57 32.18 22.98
CA LEU A 434 -12.63 31.16 22.93
C LEU A 434 -13.35 31.18 21.58
N ALA A 435 -13.44 30.01 20.94
CA ALA A 435 -14.04 29.82 19.63
C ALA A 435 -15.35 29.01 19.70
N ALA A 436 -15.35 27.88 20.42
CA ALA A 436 -16.52 27.00 20.55
C ALA A 436 -16.49 26.14 21.82
N ARG A 437 -17.67 25.65 22.25
CA ARG A 437 -17.83 24.46 23.09
C ARG A 437 -18.14 23.27 22.18
N VAL A 438 -17.53 22.14 22.45
CA VAL A 438 -17.62 20.92 21.62
C VAL A 438 -18.61 19.96 22.25
N ASP A 439 -19.59 19.51 21.47
CA ASP A 439 -20.71 18.69 21.95
C ASP A 439 -20.33 17.19 22.03
N LEU A 440 -20.06 16.71 23.25
CA LEU A 440 -19.89 15.29 23.54
C LEU A 440 -21.21 14.53 23.71
N HIS A 441 -22.34 15.20 23.95
CA HIS A 441 -23.65 14.56 24.03
C HIS A 441 -24.10 14.11 22.63
N HIS A 442 -23.93 14.97 21.62
CA HIS A 442 -24.04 14.61 20.20
C HIS A 442 -23.15 13.41 19.86
N LEU A 443 -21.88 13.40 20.28
CA LEU A 443 -20.98 12.26 20.04
C LEU A 443 -21.49 10.97 20.70
N GLY A 444 -22.01 11.04 21.93
CA GLY A 444 -22.65 9.91 22.61
C GLY A 444 -23.91 9.41 21.90
N MET A 445 -24.77 10.32 21.43
CA MET A 445 -26.00 10.00 20.69
C MET A 445 -25.70 9.37 19.31
N PHE A 446 -24.66 9.85 18.63
CA PHE A 446 -24.17 9.28 17.37
C PHE A 446 -23.56 7.88 17.57
N LEU A 447 -22.71 7.68 18.60
CA LEU A 447 -22.15 6.37 18.93
C LEU A 447 -23.23 5.36 19.37
N ALA A 448 -24.31 5.83 20.02
CA ALA A 448 -25.49 5.04 20.34
C ALA A 448 -26.43 4.80 19.14
N GLY A 449 -26.09 5.30 17.95
CA GLY A 449 -26.88 5.16 16.72
C GLY A 449 -28.21 5.92 16.71
N ARG A 450 -28.42 6.84 17.67
CA ARG A 450 -29.63 7.67 17.80
C ARG A 450 -29.58 8.92 16.92
N GLN A 451 -28.39 9.31 16.48
CA GLN A 451 -28.14 10.41 15.55
C GLN A 451 -27.28 9.91 14.38
N ALA A 452 -27.50 10.46 13.19
CA ALA A 452 -26.89 9.97 11.94
C ALA A 452 -25.59 10.71 11.57
N ASP A 453 -25.52 12.00 11.89
CA ASP A 453 -24.38 12.87 11.65
C ASP A 453 -23.34 12.76 12.78
N ALA A 454 -22.07 12.56 12.39
CA ALA A 454 -20.94 12.45 13.29
C ALA A 454 -20.34 13.84 13.60
N PRO A 455 -20.18 14.24 14.88
CA PRO A 455 -19.50 15.50 15.23
C PRO A 455 -17.99 15.36 14.99
N GLN A 456 -17.54 15.84 13.83
CA GLN A 456 -16.15 15.73 13.39
C GLN A 456 -15.20 16.53 14.28
N GLU A 457 -15.69 17.66 14.82
CA GLU A 457 -15.00 18.53 15.74
C GLU A 457 -14.61 17.75 17.01
N ALA A 458 -15.55 17.03 17.61
CA ALA A 458 -15.31 16.20 18.80
C ALA A 458 -14.30 15.08 18.52
N LEU A 459 -14.45 14.36 17.40
CA LEU A 459 -13.50 13.33 16.97
C LEU A 459 -12.10 13.91 16.71
N GLN A 460 -12.01 15.13 16.16
CA GLN A 460 -10.76 15.84 15.93
C GLN A 460 -10.08 16.26 17.23
N VAL A 461 -10.83 16.77 18.24
CA VAL A 461 -10.25 17.08 19.55
C VAL A 461 -9.62 15.82 20.15
N LEU A 462 -10.33 14.70 20.14
CA LEU A 462 -9.87 13.44 20.72
C LEU A 462 -8.68 12.83 19.97
N ASP A 463 -8.60 12.96 18.63
CA ASP A 463 -7.39 12.59 17.87
C ASP A 463 -6.19 13.47 18.28
N ILE A 464 -6.37 14.78 18.44
CA ILE A 464 -5.30 15.71 18.81
C ILE A 464 -4.79 15.44 20.23
N VAL A 465 -5.69 15.31 21.22
CA VAL A 465 -5.35 15.04 22.63
C VAL A 465 -4.48 13.79 22.76
N LEU A 466 -4.94 12.66 22.21
CA LEU A 466 -4.21 11.38 22.30
C LEU A 466 -2.88 11.37 21.53
N ARG A 467 -2.65 12.37 20.67
CA ARG A 467 -1.43 12.50 19.87
C ARG A 467 -0.42 13.47 20.45
N GLU A 468 -0.76 14.20 21.52
CA GLU A 468 0.13 15.20 22.13
C GLU A 468 1.38 14.54 22.74
N LEU A 469 1.20 13.55 23.62
CA LEU A 469 2.31 12.79 24.23
C LEU A 469 3.16 12.02 23.19
N PRO A 470 2.58 11.28 22.21
CA PRO A 470 3.35 10.71 21.10
C PRO A 470 4.10 11.73 20.24
N THR A 471 3.60 12.96 20.08
CA THR A 471 4.26 14.04 19.33
C THR A 471 5.48 14.60 20.07
N ALA A 472 5.51 14.53 21.40
CA ALA A 472 6.67 14.89 22.21
C ALA A 472 7.72 13.76 22.29
N ARG A 473 7.28 12.49 22.30
CA ARG A 473 8.17 11.31 22.44
C ARG A 473 8.81 10.83 21.13
N TYR A 474 8.19 11.10 19.97
CA TYR A 474 8.55 10.48 18.69
C TYR A 474 8.48 11.48 17.53
N LEU A 475 9.11 11.15 16.40
CA LEU A 475 9.02 11.97 15.19
C LEU A 475 7.66 11.78 14.50
N PRO A 476 6.80 12.82 14.39
CA PRO A 476 5.48 12.70 13.80
C PRO A 476 5.51 12.81 12.27
N VAL A 477 4.87 11.87 11.59
CA VAL A 477 4.71 11.85 10.13
C VAL A 477 3.26 11.45 9.79
N GLY A 478 2.42 12.45 9.53
CA GLY A 478 1.00 12.25 9.22
C GLY A 478 0.18 11.84 10.45
N ARG A 479 -0.19 10.57 10.52
CA ARG A 479 -0.81 9.89 11.69
C ARG A 479 0.08 8.77 12.26
N SER A 480 1.37 8.76 11.90
CA SER A 480 2.34 7.78 12.39
C SER A 480 3.49 8.45 13.15
N PHE A 481 4.04 7.73 14.11
CA PHE A 481 5.11 8.16 15.01
C PHE A 481 6.30 7.21 14.86
N TYR A 482 7.51 7.75 14.64
CA TYR A 482 8.73 6.97 14.38
C TYR A 482 9.86 7.35 15.35
N SER A 483 10.69 6.39 15.73
CA SER A 483 11.92 6.62 16.48
C SER A 483 12.98 5.57 16.07
N PRO A 484 14.28 5.89 16.21
CA PRO A 484 15.36 4.94 15.97
C PRO A 484 15.43 3.80 17.00
N ASP A 485 14.78 3.99 18.16
CA ASP A 485 14.85 3.14 19.35
C ASP A 485 13.65 2.18 19.46
N LEU A 486 12.62 2.37 18.61
CA LEU A 486 11.47 1.48 18.48
C LEU A 486 11.88 0.18 17.77
N GLY A 487 12.70 -0.64 18.43
CA GLY A 487 13.29 -1.84 17.85
C GLY A 487 14.51 -1.55 16.97
N ARG A 488 14.95 -2.55 16.19
CA ARG A 488 16.25 -2.49 15.52
C ARG A 488 16.19 -1.73 14.18
N ARG A 489 16.96 -0.63 14.07
CA ARG A 489 17.28 0.04 12.80
C ARG A 489 17.85 -0.94 11.77
N GLN A 490 17.54 -0.76 10.48
CA GLN A 490 18.17 -1.58 9.41
C GLN A 490 18.54 -0.75 8.19
N HIS A 491 19.81 -0.83 7.79
CA HIS A 491 20.34 -0.29 6.54
C HIS A 491 19.59 -0.86 5.32
N LEU A 492 19.17 0.06 4.44
CA LEU A 492 18.61 -0.21 3.12
C LEU A 492 19.65 0.00 2.01
N GLY A 493 20.75 0.72 2.32
CA GLY A 493 21.88 1.01 1.44
C GLY A 493 21.70 2.28 0.59
N GLU A 494 22.81 2.83 0.09
CA GLU A 494 22.93 4.19 -0.44
C GLU A 494 22.70 5.28 0.64
N GLY A 495 23.17 5.04 1.87
CA GLY A 495 23.06 5.97 3.00
C GLY A 495 21.63 6.13 3.56
N LEU A 496 20.81 5.08 3.44
CA LEU A 496 19.41 5.07 3.87
C LEU A 496 19.14 3.91 4.83
N GLU A 497 18.51 4.20 5.96
CA GLU A 497 18.04 3.19 6.93
C GLU A 497 16.51 3.14 7.02
N SER A 498 16.00 2.13 7.69
CA SER A 498 14.59 2.02 8.08
C SER A 498 14.43 2.19 9.59
N TRP A 499 13.54 3.10 9.99
CA TRP A 499 13.04 3.21 11.35
C TRP A 499 11.66 2.57 11.41
N ARG A 500 11.36 1.93 12.55
CA ARG A 500 10.00 1.47 12.87
C ARG A 500 9.23 2.60 13.56
N GLY A 501 7.95 2.36 13.74
CA GLY A 501 7.01 3.27 14.35
C GLY A 501 5.63 2.65 14.45
N PHE A 502 4.66 3.44 14.88
CA PHE A 502 3.26 3.03 14.94
C PHE A 502 2.35 4.09 14.31
N TYR A 503 1.27 3.63 13.68
CA TYR A 503 0.12 4.45 13.33
C TYR A 503 -0.80 4.60 14.54
N GLN A 504 -1.47 5.75 14.63
CA GLN A 504 -2.51 6.01 15.61
C GLN A 504 -3.68 6.80 14.99
N SER A 505 -4.92 6.38 15.28
CA SER A 505 -6.12 7.21 15.09
C SER A 505 -7.24 6.79 16.03
N ILE A 506 -7.99 7.74 16.57
CA ILE A 506 -9.30 7.43 17.18
C ILE A 506 -10.38 7.29 16.09
N ARG A 507 -11.34 6.38 16.27
CA ARG A 507 -12.45 6.11 15.34
C ARG A 507 -13.76 5.91 16.11
N PRO A 508 -14.91 6.40 15.61
CA PRO A 508 -16.22 5.99 16.11
C PRO A 508 -16.55 4.58 15.60
N THR A 509 -17.11 3.73 16.46
CA THR A 509 -17.43 2.34 16.13
C THR A 509 -18.65 1.86 16.92
N GLN A 510 -19.25 0.73 16.54
CA GLN A 510 -20.37 0.11 17.28
C GLN A 510 -20.04 -0.28 18.73
N MET A 511 -18.75 -0.40 19.09
CA MET A 511 -18.31 -0.61 20.47
C MET A 511 -17.98 0.69 21.22
N GLY A 512 -18.39 1.85 20.70
CA GLY A 512 -18.02 3.17 21.22
C GLY A 512 -16.82 3.76 20.48
N LEU A 513 -16.03 4.59 21.16
CA LEU A 513 -14.78 5.08 20.59
C LEU A 513 -13.73 3.97 20.58
N SER A 514 -12.89 3.96 19.55
CA SER A 514 -11.83 2.98 19.41
C SER A 514 -10.52 3.61 18.92
N LEU A 515 -9.44 3.39 19.67
CA LEU A 515 -8.08 3.74 19.27
C LEU A 515 -7.52 2.61 18.39
N ASN A 516 -7.22 2.90 17.13
CA ASN A 516 -6.56 1.96 16.21
C ASN A 516 -5.03 2.17 16.26
N ILE A 517 -4.27 1.10 16.51
CA ILE A 517 -2.79 1.11 16.55
C ILE A 517 -2.23 0.04 15.61
N ASP A 518 -1.33 0.38 14.69
CA ASP A 518 -0.74 -0.57 13.74
C ASP A 518 0.75 -0.29 13.48
N MET A 519 1.59 -1.32 13.42
CA MET A 519 3.03 -1.14 13.22
C MET A 519 3.37 -0.58 11.84
N SER A 520 4.26 0.40 11.81
CA SER A 520 4.73 1.05 10.60
C SER A 520 6.26 1.01 10.51
N SER A 521 6.79 1.22 9.32
CA SER A 521 8.22 1.51 9.11
C SER A 521 8.38 2.37 7.87
N THR A 522 9.34 3.28 7.87
CA THR A 522 9.65 4.13 6.71
C THR A 522 11.15 4.40 6.62
N ALA A 523 11.61 4.80 5.44
CA ALA A 523 13.00 5.12 5.19
C ALA A 523 13.41 6.49 5.74
N PHE A 524 14.62 6.56 6.27
CA PHE A 524 15.31 7.73 6.79
C PHE A 524 16.70 7.82 6.15
N ILE A 525 17.26 9.03 6.07
CA ILE A 525 18.65 9.23 5.67
C ILE A 525 19.52 8.97 6.89
N GLU A 526 20.56 8.15 6.73
CA GLU A 526 21.46 7.79 7.82
C GLU A 526 22.28 9.01 8.27
N PRO A 527 22.52 9.19 9.60
CA PRO A 527 23.25 10.34 10.15
C PRO A 527 24.77 10.21 9.98
N LEU A 528 25.23 9.86 8.78
CA LEU A 528 26.64 9.63 8.43
C LEU A 528 27.40 10.95 8.18
N PRO A 529 28.73 10.97 8.35
CA PRO A 529 29.61 11.93 7.68
C PRO A 529 29.32 11.98 6.17
N VAL A 530 29.36 13.16 5.55
CA VAL A 530 28.94 13.31 4.15
C VAL A 530 29.87 12.55 3.18
N ILE A 531 31.14 12.39 3.52
CA ILE A 531 32.09 11.55 2.76
C ILE A 531 31.63 10.08 2.74
N GLU A 532 31.28 9.50 3.88
CA GLU A 532 30.80 8.12 4.00
C GLU A 532 29.48 7.92 3.25
N PHE A 533 28.55 8.86 3.37
CA PHE A 533 27.31 8.86 2.60
C PHE A 533 27.56 8.87 1.08
N VAL A 534 28.56 9.62 0.60
CA VAL A 534 28.94 9.63 -0.82
C VAL A 534 29.56 8.30 -1.25
N ILE A 535 30.43 7.69 -0.42
CA ILE A 535 31.03 6.38 -0.68
C ILE A 535 29.94 5.30 -0.81
N GLU A 536 28.97 5.27 0.11
CA GLU A 536 27.81 4.38 0.02
C GLU A 536 26.95 4.65 -1.23
N LEU A 537 26.64 5.91 -1.50
CA LEU A 537 25.81 6.30 -2.65
C LEU A 537 26.45 5.91 -3.98
N LEU A 538 27.79 5.93 -4.10
CA LEU A 538 28.50 5.50 -5.31
C LEU A 538 28.81 3.99 -5.31
N ASN A 539 28.75 3.32 -4.16
CA ASN A 539 29.06 1.89 -3.98
C ASN A 539 30.44 1.53 -4.57
N ARG A 540 31.44 2.40 -4.35
CA ARG A 540 32.81 2.30 -4.87
C ARG A 540 33.78 2.99 -3.91
N ASP A 541 35.05 2.58 -3.93
CA ASP A 541 36.10 3.34 -3.26
C ASP A 541 36.45 4.61 -4.04
N VAL A 542 35.92 5.74 -3.55
CA VAL A 542 36.05 7.07 -4.14
C VAL A 542 37.40 7.73 -3.79
N GLN A 543 38.20 7.14 -2.90
CA GLN A 543 39.56 7.65 -2.62
C GLN A 543 40.49 7.45 -3.84
N SER A 544 40.20 6.45 -4.67
CA SER A 544 41.06 6.04 -5.78
C SER A 544 40.98 6.91 -7.04
N ARG A 545 39.92 7.72 -7.23
CA ARG A 545 39.66 8.48 -8.47
C ARG A 545 38.85 9.75 -8.24
N PRO A 546 39.07 10.83 -9.04
CA PRO A 546 38.19 11.99 -9.05
C PRO A 546 36.73 11.64 -9.38
N LEU A 547 35.78 12.38 -8.80
CA LEU A 547 34.35 12.27 -9.09
C LEU A 547 34.06 12.66 -10.56
N SER A 548 33.34 11.81 -11.29
CA SER A 548 32.87 12.16 -12.63
C SER A 548 31.67 13.11 -12.58
N ASP A 549 31.32 13.70 -13.72
CA ASP A 549 30.12 14.52 -13.83
C ASP A 549 28.82 13.77 -13.52
N ALA A 550 28.75 12.48 -13.89
CA ALA A 550 27.62 11.61 -13.55
C ALA A 550 27.53 11.38 -12.02
N ASP A 551 28.67 11.21 -11.35
CA ASP A 551 28.72 11.08 -9.89
C ASP A 551 28.32 12.39 -9.21
N ARG A 552 28.85 13.53 -9.68
CA ARG A 552 28.49 14.89 -9.21
C ARG A 552 26.98 15.13 -9.33
N VAL A 553 26.35 14.73 -10.44
CA VAL A 553 24.90 14.80 -10.62
C VAL A 553 24.15 13.84 -9.69
N LYS A 554 24.62 12.59 -9.49
CA LYS A 554 24.01 11.64 -8.54
C LYS A 554 24.04 12.17 -7.11
N ILE A 555 25.19 12.65 -6.64
CA ILE A 555 25.38 13.22 -5.30
C ILE A 555 24.51 14.47 -5.13
N LYS A 556 24.50 15.39 -6.10
CA LYS A 556 23.64 16.59 -6.09
C LYS A 556 22.15 16.22 -6.01
N LYS A 557 21.70 15.19 -6.74
CA LYS A 557 20.31 14.68 -6.69
C LYS A 557 19.96 14.01 -5.36
N ALA A 558 20.92 13.36 -4.70
CA ALA A 558 20.75 12.77 -3.38
C ALA A 558 20.66 13.84 -2.28
N LEU A 559 21.71 14.66 -2.12
CA LEU A 559 21.91 15.60 -1.02
C LEU A 559 21.08 16.89 -1.11
N ARG A 560 20.59 17.31 -2.28
CA ARG A 560 19.79 18.54 -2.40
C ARG A 560 18.56 18.49 -1.49
N GLY A 561 18.46 19.48 -0.60
CA GLY A 561 17.39 19.63 0.39
C GLY A 561 17.63 18.91 1.72
N VAL A 562 18.71 18.15 1.87
CA VAL A 562 19.13 17.50 3.13
C VAL A 562 19.77 18.52 4.08
N LYS A 563 19.61 18.32 5.38
CA LYS A 563 20.29 19.09 6.44
C LYS A 563 21.58 18.40 6.87
N VAL A 564 22.63 19.20 7.11
CA VAL A 564 23.92 18.77 7.66
C VAL A 564 24.30 19.67 8.85
N GLU A 565 25.03 19.11 9.80
CA GLU A 565 25.73 19.85 10.86
C GLU A 565 27.23 19.93 10.54
N VAL A 566 27.89 21.03 10.92
CA VAL A 566 29.34 21.19 10.74
C VAL A 566 30.13 20.60 11.89
N THR A 567 31.26 19.97 11.59
CA THR A 567 32.13 19.28 12.55
C THR A 567 33.38 20.09 12.93
N HIS A 568 33.84 21.00 12.06
CA HIS A 568 35.10 21.77 12.20
C HIS A 568 35.12 22.84 13.31
N ARG A 569 34.03 23.03 14.06
CA ARG A 569 33.92 24.08 15.11
C ARG A 569 33.83 23.50 16.53
N GLY A 570 34.41 22.33 16.75
CA GLY A 570 34.42 21.64 18.05
C GLY A 570 33.01 21.36 18.56
N ASN A 571 32.59 22.07 19.61
CA ASN A 571 31.26 21.94 20.21
C ASN A 571 30.15 22.65 19.40
N MET A 572 30.49 23.61 18.54
CA MET A 572 29.52 24.45 17.83
C MET A 572 28.98 23.78 16.55
N ARG A 573 28.05 22.83 16.73
CA ARG A 573 27.48 21.96 15.69
C ARG A 573 26.43 22.64 14.80
N ARG A 574 26.83 23.70 14.09
CA ARG A 574 25.92 24.53 13.29
C ARG A 574 25.20 23.75 12.19
N LYS A 575 23.88 23.84 12.15
CA LYS A 575 23.03 23.17 11.16
C LYS A 575 22.79 24.04 9.93
N TYR A 576 22.82 23.41 8.76
CA TYR A 576 22.61 24.02 7.44
C TYR A 576 21.74 23.12 6.55
N ARG A 577 21.16 23.68 5.49
CA ARG A 577 20.44 22.92 4.44
C ARG A 577 21.16 23.06 3.10
N ILE A 578 21.40 21.93 2.44
CA ILE A 578 22.11 21.85 1.15
C ILE A 578 21.21 22.34 0.02
N SER A 579 21.65 23.40 -0.67
CA SER A 579 20.99 23.92 -1.88
C SER A 579 21.54 23.26 -3.15
N GLY A 580 22.84 22.92 -3.18
CA GLY A 580 23.53 22.33 -4.31
C GLY A 580 24.95 21.85 -3.99
N LEU A 581 25.73 21.60 -5.04
CA LEU A 581 27.17 21.33 -5.02
C LEU A 581 27.87 22.35 -5.92
N THR A 582 29.12 22.70 -5.61
CA THR A 582 29.92 23.57 -6.48
C THR A 582 30.26 22.89 -7.81
N SER A 583 30.51 23.70 -8.84
CA SER A 583 31.03 23.24 -10.12
C SER A 583 32.51 22.87 -10.04
N GLN A 584 33.30 23.74 -9.42
CA GLN A 584 34.75 23.58 -9.21
C GLN A 584 35.09 22.68 -8.02
N ALA A 585 36.31 22.14 -8.03
CA ALA A 585 36.90 21.42 -6.90
C ALA A 585 37.28 22.38 -5.75
N THR A 586 37.33 21.86 -4.52
CA THR A 586 37.59 22.66 -3.30
C THR A 586 38.94 23.39 -3.32
N ARG A 587 39.96 22.84 -4.01
CA ARG A 587 41.27 23.51 -4.25
C ARG A 587 41.19 24.76 -5.14
N GLU A 588 40.26 24.80 -6.09
CA GLU A 588 40.09 25.88 -7.09
C GLU A 588 39.06 26.91 -6.64
N LEU A 589 38.21 26.54 -5.68
CA LEU A 589 37.09 27.34 -5.23
C LEU A 589 37.55 28.49 -4.33
N THR A 590 37.31 29.70 -4.80
CA THR A 590 37.57 30.94 -4.07
C THR A 590 36.27 31.67 -3.73
N PHE A 591 36.31 32.51 -2.71
CA PHE A 591 35.16 33.32 -2.28
C PHE A 591 35.60 34.61 -1.57
N PRO A 592 34.78 35.69 -1.61
CA PRO A 592 35.02 36.90 -0.83
C PRO A 592 34.74 36.61 0.66
N VAL A 593 35.76 36.84 1.49
CA VAL A 593 35.73 36.61 2.94
C VAL A 593 35.10 37.78 3.70
N ASP A 594 35.23 38.99 3.16
CA ASP A 594 34.71 40.24 3.73
C ASP A 594 33.96 41.08 2.69
N GLU A 595 33.49 42.25 3.11
CA GLU A 595 32.78 43.21 2.24
C GLU A 595 33.73 44.22 1.57
N ARG A 596 35.04 44.10 1.82
CA ARG A 596 36.12 44.85 1.15
C ARG A 596 36.58 44.14 -0.13
N GLY A 597 36.13 42.92 -0.37
CA GLY A 597 36.44 42.12 -1.54
C GLY A 597 37.64 41.18 -1.38
N THR A 598 38.12 40.94 -0.14
CA THR A 598 39.25 40.03 0.11
C THR A 598 38.89 38.60 -0.29
N VAL A 599 39.43 38.13 -1.41
CA VAL A 599 39.20 36.75 -1.90
C VAL A 599 40.22 35.79 -1.31
N LYS A 600 39.77 34.64 -0.77
CA LYS A 600 40.62 33.49 -0.40
C LYS A 600 40.10 32.20 -1.01
N SER A 601 40.96 31.18 -1.12
CA SER A 601 40.51 29.81 -1.44
C SER A 601 39.87 29.15 -0.22
N VAL A 602 38.98 28.19 -0.44
CA VAL A 602 38.36 27.44 0.67
C VAL A 602 39.42 26.65 1.46
N VAL A 603 40.43 26.09 0.81
CA VAL A 603 41.55 25.39 1.49
C VAL A 603 42.34 26.34 2.39
N GLN A 604 42.74 27.50 1.88
CA GLN A 604 43.48 28.49 2.66
C GLN A 604 42.64 29.00 3.85
N TYR A 605 41.38 29.35 3.61
CA TYR A 605 40.49 29.84 4.67
C TYR A 605 40.28 28.80 5.79
N PHE A 606 40.13 27.52 5.47
CA PHE A 606 39.96 26.47 6.49
C PHE A 606 41.24 26.18 7.28
N GLN A 607 42.40 26.23 6.62
CA GLN A 607 43.69 26.08 7.29
C GLN A 607 43.99 27.25 8.23
N GLU A 608 43.81 28.49 7.78
CA GLU A 608 44.09 29.71 8.55
C GLU A 608 43.07 29.94 9.69
N THR A 609 41.78 29.70 9.45
CA THR A 609 40.70 30.08 10.40
C THR A 609 40.40 29.00 11.43
N TYR A 610 40.63 27.72 11.10
CA TYR A 610 40.26 26.58 11.97
C TYR A 610 41.39 25.57 12.18
N GLY A 611 42.58 25.79 11.61
CA GLY A 611 43.68 24.81 11.62
C GLY A 611 43.36 23.51 10.85
N PHE A 612 42.34 23.51 9.98
CA PHE A 612 41.79 22.30 9.39
C PHE A 612 42.34 22.03 7.98
N THR A 613 43.21 21.02 7.86
CA THR A 613 43.76 20.58 6.58
C THR A 613 42.77 19.67 5.83
N ILE A 614 42.09 20.23 4.83
CA ILE A 614 41.20 19.53 3.89
C ILE A 614 42.01 18.46 3.12
N GLN A 615 41.59 17.20 3.16
CA GLN A 615 42.26 16.11 2.41
C GLN A 615 41.61 15.91 1.04
N HIS A 616 40.28 15.99 0.97
CA HIS A 616 39.50 15.72 -0.25
C HIS A 616 39.42 16.96 -1.15
N THR A 617 40.56 17.64 -1.36
CA THR A 617 40.65 18.93 -2.06
C THR A 617 40.16 18.90 -3.52
N SER A 618 40.16 17.72 -4.13
CA SER A 618 39.66 17.45 -5.49
C SER A 618 38.13 17.32 -5.59
N TRP A 619 37.42 17.19 -4.47
CA TRP A 619 35.96 17.05 -4.44
C TRP A 619 35.28 18.44 -4.41
N PRO A 620 34.03 18.58 -4.87
CA PRO A 620 33.28 19.83 -4.78
C PRO A 620 32.80 20.10 -3.34
N CYS A 621 32.62 21.39 -3.01
CA CYS A 621 31.97 21.79 -1.76
C CYS A 621 30.44 21.63 -1.83
N LEU A 622 29.83 21.44 -0.66
CA LEU A 622 28.40 21.66 -0.46
C LEU A 622 28.11 23.16 -0.56
N GLN A 623 27.04 23.52 -1.26
CA GLN A 623 26.48 24.87 -1.24
C GLN A 623 25.33 24.91 -0.23
N VAL A 624 25.38 25.88 0.70
CA VAL A 624 24.35 26.11 1.72
C VAL A 624 24.05 27.60 1.88
N GLY A 625 22.95 27.96 2.56
CA GLY A 625 22.60 29.36 2.83
C GLY A 625 21.77 30.01 1.71
N ASN A 626 21.90 31.34 1.56
CA ASN A 626 21.18 32.11 0.54
C ASN A 626 21.82 31.88 -0.86
N GLN A 627 21.02 31.85 -1.92
CA GLN A 627 21.53 31.77 -3.30
C GLN A 627 22.34 33.01 -3.70
N GLN A 628 22.06 34.19 -3.11
CA GLN A 628 22.77 35.45 -3.39
C GLN A 628 24.13 35.57 -2.68
N ARG A 629 24.30 34.93 -1.52
CA ARG A 629 25.58 34.79 -0.80
C ARG A 629 25.69 33.35 -0.32
N PRO A 630 26.11 32.41 -1.20
CA PRO A 630 26.22 31.00 -0.85
C PRO A 630 27.43 30.76 0.06
N ASN A 631 27.21 29.99 1.12
CA ASN A 631 28.29 29.48 1.95
C ASN A 631 28.79 28.15 1.36
N TYR A 632 30.12 28.01 1.26
CA TYR A 632 30.76 26.78 0.80
C TYR A 632 31.27 25.98 1.99
N LEU A 633 30.91 24.69 2.05
CA LEU A 633 31.36 23.76 3.09
C LEU A 633 32.01 22.54 2.43
N PRO A 634 33.29 22.22 2.73
CA PRO A 634 33.88 20.94 2.36
C PRO A 634 33.05 19.76 2.89
N MET A 635 32.94 18.68 2.12
CA MET A 635 32.14 17.51 2.53
C MET A 635 32.70 16.84 3.80
N GLU A 636 34.02 16.90 4.00
CA GLU A 636 34.73 16.37 5.18
C GLU A 636 34.27 17.02 6.50
N VAL A 637 33.91 18.30 6.47
CA VAL A 637 33.54 19.06 7.67
C VAL A 637 32.05 19.02 7.98
N CYS A 638 31.33 18.06 7.40
CA CYS A 638 29.87 17.95 7.45
C CYS A 638 29.38 16.54 7.81
N LYS A 639 28.37 16.46 8.68
CA LYS A 639 27.64 15.22 9.03
C LYS A 639 26.15 15.40 8.76
N ILE A 640 25.45 14.38 8.29
CA ILE A 640 23.99 14.40 8.07
C ILE A 640 23.26 14.43 9.41
N VAL A 641 22.27 15.31 9.53
CA VAL A 641 21.42 15.42 10.74
C VAL A 641 20.43 14.26 10.77
N GLU A 642 20.26 13.65 11.95
CA GLU A 642 19.35 12.51 12.17
C GLU A 642 17.85 12.89 12.01
N GLY A 643 16.98 11.89 11.88
CA GLY A 643 15.51 12.09 11.80
C GLY A 643 15.00 12.61 10.45
N GLN A 644 15.83 12.63 9.41
CA GLN A 644 15.43 13.12 8.09
C GLN A 644 14.76 12.02 7.25
N ARG A 645 13.43 12.03 7.21
CA ARG A 645 12.63 11.05 6.43
C ARG A 645 12.95 11.11 4.94
N TYR A 646 13.33 9.97 4.36
CA TYR A 646 13.46 9.82 2.92
C TYR A 646 12.08 9.74 2.24
N SER A 647 11.81 10.71 1.37
CA SER A 647 10.51 10.90 0.71
C SER A 647 10.57 10.73 -0.82
N LYS A 648 11.69 10.24 -1.34
CA LYS A 648 11.87 9.88 -2.77
C LYS A 648 11.58 8.38 -2.94
N ARG A 649 11.34 7.92 -4.17
CA ARG A 649 11.12 6.49 -4.47
C ARG A 649 12.37 5.65 -4.19
N LEU A 650 12.23 4.62 -3.36
CA LEU A 650 13.27 3.61 -3.11
C LEU A 650 13.50 2.72 -4.35
N ASN A 651 14.73 2.23 -4.52
CA ASN A 651 15.10 1.26 -5.55
C ASN A 651 14.64 -0.18 -5.16
N GLU A 652 14.65 -1.13 -6.10
CA GLU A 652 14.14 -2.49 -5.84
C GLU A 652 14.89 -3.25 -4.74
N ARG A 653 16.18 -2.95 -4.53
CA ARG A 653 16.99 -3.55 -3.47
C ARG A 653 16.59 -3.00 -2.10
N GLN A 654 16.48 -1.67 -1.98
CA GLN A 654 15.98 -0.97 -0.79
C GLN A 654 14.55 -1.40 -0.43
N ILE A 655 13.65 -1.52 -1.42
CA ILE A 655 12.29 -2.05 -1.23
C ILE A 655 12.34 -3.50 -0.73
N THR A 656 13.18 -4.35 -1.33
CA THR A 656 13.33 -5.74 -0.89
C THR A 656 13.93 -5.86 0.51
N ALA A 657 14.84 -4.96 0.90
CA ALA A 657 15.36 -4.87 2.27
C ALA A 657 14.23 -4.46 3.25
N LEU A 658 13.52 -3.37 3.00
CA LEU A 658 12.42 -2.89 3.83
C LEU A 658 11.29 -3.94 3.97
N LEU A 659 10.99 -4.69 2.91
CA LEU A 659 10.00 -5.78 2.93
C LEU A 659 10.44 -6.98 3.77
N LYS A 660 11.75 -7.25 3.95
CA LYS A 660 12.22 -8.28 4.90
C LYS A 660 11.90 -7.90 6.35
N VAL A 661 11.90 -6.60 6.68
CA VAL A 661 11.63 -6.08 8.03
C VAL A 661 10.14 -5.98 8.33
N THR A 662 9.36 -5.53 7.35
CA THR A 662 7.95 -5.13 7.53
C THR A 662 6.94 -6.26 7.32
N CYS A 663 7.31 -7.34 6.65
CA CYS A 663 6.45 -8.51 6.40
C CYS A 663 6.37 -9.47 7.61
N GLN A 664 6.04 -8.95 8.79
CA GLN A 664 5.91 -9.71 10.05
C GLN A 664 4.71 -10.66 10.04
N ARG A 665 4.85 -11.83 10.70
CA ARG A 665 3.73 -12.76 10.90
C ARG A 665 2.65 -12.12 11.79
N PRO A 666 1.39 -12.59 11.72
CA PRO A 666 0.29 -12.02 12.50
C PRO A 666 0.53 -12.04 14.00
N HIS A 667 1.06 -13.15 14.53
CA HIS A 667 1.47 -13.29 15.93
C HIS A 667 2.50 -12.22 16.34
N ASP A 668 3.62 -12.12 15.61
CA ASP A 668 4.69 -11.17 15.91
C ASP A 668 4.21 -9.71 15.81
N ARG A 669 3.31 -9.42 14.85
CA ARG A 669 2.71 -8.09 14.69
C ARG A 669 1.72 -7.77 15.80
N GLU A 670 0.96 -8.75 16.30
CA GLU A 670 0.08 -8.57 17.45
C GLU A 670 0.89 -8.22 18.71
N LEU A 671 2.01 -8.93 18.93
CA LEU A 671 2.92 -8.66 20.04
C LEU A 671 3.58 -7.27 19.95
N ASP A 672 4.10 -6.88 18.78
CA ASP A 672 4.67 -5.52 18.59
C ASP A 672 3.62 -4.41 18.85
N ILE A 673 2.35 -4.62 18.48
CA ILE A 673 1.26 -3.67 18.75
C ILE A 673 0.96 -3.58 20.25
N LEU A 674 0.82 -4.73 20.94
CA LEU A 674 0.59 -4.77 22.39
C LEU A 674 1.75 -4.13 23.16
N GLN A 675 2.99 -4.46 22.81
CA GLN A 675 4.19 -3.85 23.39
C GLN A 675 4.22 -2.33 23.18
N THR A 676 3.80 -1.85 22.01
CA THR A 676 3.68 -0.40 21.73
C THR A 676 2.64 0.27 22.64
N VAL A 677 1.47 -0.34 22.84
CA VAL A 677 0.42 0.21 23.72
C VAL A 677 0.88 0.26 25.17
N HIS A 678 1.49 -0.80 25.70
CA HIS A 678 2.05 -0.80 27.05
C HIS A 678 3.22 0.19 27.21
N HIS A 679 4.10 0.33 26.21
CA HIS A 679 5.21 1.29 26.24
C HIS A 679 4.75 2.75 26.15
N ASN A 680 3.65 3.03 25.44
CA ASN A 680 3.04 4.36 25.40
C ASN A 680 2.34 4.71 26.73
N ALA A 681 1.90 3.70 27.51
CA ALA A 681 1.30 3.86 28.84
C ALA A 681 0.16 4.89 28.86
N TYR A 682 -0.83 4.73 27.97
CA TYR A 682 -1.92 5.70 27.80
C TYR A 682 -2.77 5.96 29.07
N HIS A 683 -2.70 5.10 30.09
CA HIS A 683 -3.32 5.33 31.41
C HIS A 683 -2.52 6.31 32.31
N GLU A 684 -1.23 6.52 31.99
CA GLU A 684 -0.34 7.51 32.61
C GLU A 684 -0.29 8.84 31.84
N ASP A 685 -0.78 8.88 30.60
CA ASP A 685 -0.78 10.07 29.74
C ASP A 685 -1.52 11.25 30.43
N PRO A 686 -0.82 12.36 30.72
CA PRO A 686 -1.41 13.47 31.44
C PRO A 686 -2.48 14.22 30.62
N PHE A 687 -2.40 14.19 29.29
CA PHE A 687 -3.42 14.79 28.41
C PHE A 687 -4.66 13.90 28.34
N ALA A 688 -4.50 12.57 28.20
CA ALA A 688 -5.63 11.64 28.25
C ALA A 688 -6.37 11.75 29.59
N ARG A 689 -5.63 11.80 30.71
CA ARG A 689 -6.16 11.95 32.08
C ARG A 689 -6.86 13.30 32.31
N GLU A 690 -6.26 14.40 31.84
CA GLU A 690 -6.87 15.74 31.88
C GLU A 690 -8.22 15.73 31.17
N PHE A 691 -8.28 15.13 29.97
CA PHE A 691 -9.48 15.05 29.14
C PHE A 691 -10.42 13.89 29.51
N GLY A 692 -10.16 13.13 30.58
CA GLY A 692 -11.04 12.04 31.04
C GLY A 692 -11.07 10.79 30.14
N ILE A 693 -10.19 10.70 29.14
CA ILE A 693 -10.14 9.58 28.19
C ILE A 693 -9.45 8.39 28.87
N LYS A 694 -10.15 7.25 28.98
CA LYS A 694 -9.56 5.98 29.44
C LYS A 694 -9.44 5.01 28.26
N ILE A 695 -8.28 4.35 28.11
CA ILE A 695 -7.99 3.42 27.01
C ILE A 695 -7.76 2.01 27.55
N SER A 696 -8.43 1.03 26.95
CA SER A 696 -8.20 -0.39 27.19
C SER A 696 -6.84 -0.82 26.66
N GLU A 697 -6.04 -1.54 27.45
CA GLU A 697 -4.80 -2.19 26.96
C GLU A 697 -5.07 -3.50 26.21
N LYS A 698 -6.32 -3.99 26.21
CA LYS A 698 -6.73 -5.21 25.52
C LYS A 698 -7.27 -4.90 24.13
N LEU A 699 -6.80 -5.68 23.15
CA LEU A 699 -7.32 -5.77 21.79
C LEU A 699 -8.83 -6.12 21.80
N ALA A 700 -9.59 -5.50 20.91
CA ALA A 700 -11.01 -5.79 20.74
C ALA A 700 -11.21 -7.23 20.26
N SER A 701 -11.88 -8.05 21.07
CA SER A 701 -12.39 -9.37 20.68
C SER A 701 -13.71 -9.21 19.95
N VAL A 702 -13.79 -9.68 18.70
CA VAL A 702 -14.89 -9.42 17.76
C VAL A 702 -15.47 -10.75 17.26
N GLU A 703 -16.80 -10.83 17.18
CA GLU A 703 -17.49 -11.95 16.51
C GLU A 703 -17.37 -11.76 14.99
N ALA A 704 -16.90 -12.81 14.34
CA ALA A 704 -16.67 -12.87 12.90
C ALA A 704 -17.31 -14.15 12.32
N ARG A 705 -17.42 -14.22 11.00
CA ARG A 705 -17.90 -15.41 10.29
C ARG A 705 -16.94 -15.74 9.15
N VAL A 706 -16.63 -17.02 8.94
CA VAL A 706 -15.89 -17.48 7.76
C VAL A 706 -16.91 -17.89 6.70
N LEU A 707 -17.09 -17.04 5.70
CA LEU A 707 -17.96 -17.30 4.55
C LEU A 707 -17.43 -18.51 3.76
N PRO A 708 -18.30 -19.42 3.29
CA PRO A 708 -17.87 -20.57 2.50
C PRO A 708 -17.27 -20.11 1.16
N PRO A 709 -16.26 -20.82 0.62
CA PRO A 709 -15.80 -20.60 -0.75
C PRO A 709 -16.89 -21.06 -1.74
N PRO A 710 -17.08 -20.36 -2.88
CA PRO A 710 -18.04 -20.77 -3.89
C PRO A 710 -17.56 -22.01 -4.66
N TRP A 711 -18.49 -22.77 -5.22
CA TRP A 711 -18.18 -23.80 -6.21
C TRP A 711 -17.82 -23.16 -7.56
N LEU A 712 -16.67 -23.56 -8.09
CA LEU A 712 -16.11 -23.07 -9.36
C LEU A 712 -16.31 -24.11 -10.46
N LYS A 713 -16.98 -23.73 -11.54
CA LYS A 713 -17.14 -24.55 -12.75
C LYS A 713 -15.88 -24.47 -13.62
N TYR A 714 -15.55 -25.60 -14.22
CA TYR A 714 -14.57 -25.83 -15.28
C TYR A 714 -15.21 -26.65 -16.40
N HIS A 715 -14.57 -26.79 -17.55
CA HIS A 715 -15.16 -27.42 -18.73
C HIS A 715 -15.40 -28.93 -18.55
N ASP A 716 -16.50 -29.45 -19.12
CA ASP A 716 -16.98 -30.81 -18.85
C ASP A 716 -16.14 -31.93 -19.48
N THR A 717 -15.15 -31.61 -20.33
CA THR A 717 -14.11 -32.55 -20.77
C THR A 717 -12.85 -32.56 -19.88
N GLY A 718 -12.84 -31.76 -18.81
CA GLY A 718 -11.89 -31.91 -17.71
C GLY A 718 -12.21 -33.14 -16.84
N ARG A 719 -11.19 -33.72 -16.22
CA ARG A 719 -11.36 -34.79 -15.22
C ARG A 719 -12.01 -34.25 -13.93
N GLU A 720 -11.74 -33.00 -13.59
CA GLU A 720 -12.37 -32.27 -12.49
C GLU A 720 -13.20 -31.12 -13.08
N LYS A 721 -14.53 -31.28 -13.06
CA LYS A 721 -15.50 -30.37 -13.72
C LYS A 721 -15.99 -29.25 -12.80
N ASN A 722 -16.13 -29.55 -11.51
CA ASN A 722 -16.44 -28.59 -10.45
C ASN A 722 -15.33 -28.64 -9.41
N CYS A 723 -14.84 -27.49 -8.97
CA CYS A 723 -13.78 -27.36 -7.97
C CYS A 723 -14.30 -26.56 -6.76
N LEU A 724 -13.99 -27.03 -5.55
CA LEU A 724 -14.20 -26.26 -4.31
C LEU A 724 -12.84 -25.79 -3.77
N PRO A 725 -12.55 -24.48 -3.82
CA PRO A 725 -11.30 -23.91 -3.30
C PRO A 725 -11.05 -24.26 -1.84
N ARG A 726 -9.80 -24.61 -1.49
CA ARG A 726 -9.39 -24.89 -0.10
C ARG A 726 -8.50 -23.77 0.40
N VAL A 727 -8.91 -23.11 1.50
CA VAL A 727 -8.19 -21.95 2.08
C VAL A 727 -7.85 -20.92 0.99
N GLY A 728 -8.87 -20.48 0.24
CA GLY A 728 -8.76 -19.48 -0.82
C GLY A 728 -7.92 -19.89 -2.04
N GLN A 729 -7.61 -21.18 -2.23
CA GLN A 729 -6.62 -21.66 -3.20
C GLN A 729 -7.09 -22.91 -3.95
N TRP A 730 -6.75 -22.99 -5.24
CA TRP A 730 -6.90 -24.17 -6.09
C TRP A 730 -5.80 -24.16 -7.18
N ASN A 731 -5.88 -25.05 -8.17
CA ASN A 731 -4.96 -25.10 -9.30
C ASN A 731 -5.64 -25.71 -10.54
N MET A 732 -5.01 -25.56 -11.71
CA MET A 732 -5.49 -26.06 -13.01
C MET A 732 -5.27 -27.57 -13.25
N MET A 733 -4.70 -28.34 -12.31
CA MET A 733 -4.52 -29.78 -12.53
C MET A 733 -5.89 -30.46 -12.70
N ASN A 734 -5.95 -31.43 -13.61
CA ASN A 734 -7.17 -32.16 -14.00
C ASN A 734 -8.32 -31.32 -14.60
N LYS A 735 -8.13 -30.01 -14.85
CA LYS A 735 -9.17 -29.08 -15.31
C LYS A 735 -8.88 -28.54 -16.71
N LYS A 736 -9.94 -28.14 -17.41
CA LYS A 736 -9.89 -27.31 -18.62
C LYS A 736 -10.73 -26.05 -18.41
N MET A 737 -10.25 -24.91 -18.89
CA MET A 737 -10.90 -23.59 -18.80
C MET A 737 -12.33 -23.66 -19.36
N VAL A 738 -13.31 -23.02 -18.71
CA VAL A 738 -14.74 -23.13 -19.07
C VAL A 738 -15.01 -22.78 -20.53
N ASN A 739 -14.42 -21.69 -21.02
CA ASN A 739 -14.34 -21.37 -22.44
C ASN A 739 -12.87 -21.17 -22.80
N GLY A 740 -12.30 -22.08 -23.58
CA GLY A 740 -11.03 -21.84 -24.26
C GLY A 740 -11.21 -20.78 -25.34
N GLY A 741 -10.33 -19.78 -25.35
CA GLY A 741 -10.15 -18.86 -26.47
C GLY A 741 -9.39 -19.52 -27.61
N ARG A 742 -9.52 -18.91 -28.79
CA ARG A 742 -8.91 -19.35 -30.05
C ARG A 742 -7.66 -18.51 -30.33
N VAL A 743 -6.57 -19.16 -30.71
CA VAL A 743 -5.31 -18.55 -31.17
C VAL A 743 -4.78 -19.39 -32.33
N ASN A 744 -5.30 -19.11 -33.51
CA ASN A 744 -4.92 -19.77 -34.76
C ASN A 744 -3.59 -19.22 -35.30
N SER A 745 -3.31 -17.94 -35.09
CA SER A 745 -2.20 -17.21 -35.72
C SER A 745 -1.48 -16.32 -34.70
N TRP A 746 -0.26 -16.70 -34.33
CA TRP A 746 0.57 -15.96 -33.37
C TRP A 746 2.04 -15.89 -33.81
N THR A 747 2.82 -15.00 -33.20
CA THR A 747 4.28 -14.96 -33.38
C THR A 747 5.00 -14.55 -32.09
N CYS A 748 6.33 -14.58 -32.10
CA CYS A 748 7.18 -14.23 -30.96
C CYS A 748 8.29 -13.24 -31.35
N ILE A 749 8.57 -12.28 -30.47
CA ILE A 749 9.78 -11.43 -30.50
C ILE A 749 10.58 -11.63 -29.21
N ASN A 750 11.89 -11.78 -29.33
CA ASN A 750 12.84 -11.91 -28.23
C ASN A 750 13.71 -10.66 -28.12
N PHE A 751 13.53 -9.85 -27.08
CA PHE A 751 14.36 -8.68 -26.79
C PHE A 751 15.55 -8.99 -25.86
N ALA A 752 15.77 -10.25 -25.50
CA ALA A 752 16.80 -10.68 -24.57
C ALA A 752 17.97 -11.38 -25.28
N LYS A 753 19.07 -10.63 -25.50
CA LYS A 753 20.29 -11.10 -26.19
C LYS A 753 20.93 -12.37 -25.62
N ASN A 754 20.62 -12.74 -24.38
CA ASN A 754 21.13 -13.95 -23.73
C ASN A 754 20.24 -15.19 -23.92
N VAL A 755 19.03 -15.04 -24.47
CA VAL A 755 18.16 -16.16 -24.86
C VAL A 755 18.45 -16.49 -26.32
N GLN A 756 18.94 -17.70 -26.57
CA GLN A 756 19.15 -18.22 -27.92
C GLN A 756 17.81 -18.64 -28.57
N ASP A 757 17.71 -18.56 -29.89
CA ASP A 757 16.47 -18.81 -30.63
C ASP A 757 15.92 -20.24 -30.44
N ASN A 758 16.78 -21.23 -30.19
CA ASN A 758 16.35 -22.60 -29.86
C ASN A 758 15.62 -22.65 -28.51
N LEU A 759 16.11 -21.93 -27.50
CA LEU A 759 15.47 -21.85 -26.19
C LEU A 759 14.18 -21.01 -26.26
N ALA A 760 14.16 -19.94 -27.06
CA ALA A 760 12.95 -19.17 -27.33
C ALA A 760 11.86 -20.02 -28.00
N ARG A 761 12.22 -20.80 -29.04
CA ARG A 761 11.32 -21.74 -29.73
C ARG A 761 10.75 -22.78 -28.76
N GLY A 762 11.60 -23.49 -28.01
CA GLY A 762 11.18 -24.50 -27.05
C GLY A 762 10.24 -23.96 -25.97
N PHE A 763 10.55 -22.79 -25.39
CA PHE A 763 9.68 -22.12 -24.41
C PHE A 763 8.30 -21.76 -24.98
N CYS A 764 8.24 -21.26 -26.22
CA CYS A 764 6.96 -20.89 -26.83
C CYS A 764 6.12 -22.13 -27.17
N HIS A 765 6.74 -23.20 -27.65
CA HIS A 765 6.05 -24.47 -27.93
C HIS A 765 5.46 -25.10 -26.65
N GLU A 766 6.23 -25.15 -25.55
CA GLU A 766 5.73 -25.62 -24.25
C GLU A 766 4.61 -24.73 -23.68
N LEU A 767 4.64 -23.42 -23.93
CA LEU A 767 3.53 -22.52 -23.58
C LEU A 767 2.29 -22.77 -24.45
N ALA A 768 2.45 -23.04 -25.75
CA ALA A 768 1.37 -23.41 -26.67
C ALA A 768 0.71 -24.73 -26.26
N GLN A 769 1.52 -25.77 -25.97
CA GLN A 769 1.04 -27.04 -25.40
C GLN A 769 0.28 -26.81 -24.09
N MET A 770 0.78 -25.96 -23.18
CA MET A 770 0.09 -25.66 -21.93
C MET A 770 -1.27 -24.97 -22.16
N CYS A 771 -1.41 -24.15 -23.20
CA CYS A 771 -2.69 -23.56 -23.58
C CYS A 771 -3.67 -24.66 -24.07
N GLN A 772 -3.23 -25.56 -24.95
CA GLN A 772 -4.04 -26.71 -25.41
C GLN A 772 -4.46 -27.64 -24.26
N ILE A 773 -3.52 -28.01 -23.38
CA ILE A 773 -3.77 -28.84 -22.19
C ILE A 773 -4.81 -28.16 -21.28
N SER A 774 -4.72 -26.83 -21.13
CA SER A 774 -5.68 -26.02 -20.38
C SER A 774 -7.06 -25.87 -21.06
N GLY A 775 -7.22 -26.35 -22.30
CA GLY A 775 -8.49 -26.34 -23.04
C GLY A 775 -8.67 -25.18 -24.01
N MET A 776 -7.62 -24.43 -24.34
CA MET A 776 -7.64 -23.45 -25.44
C MET A 776 -7.47 -24.14 -26.80
N GLU A 777 -8.00 -23.54 -27.86
CA GLU A 777 -7.68 -23.93 -29.23
C GLU A 777 -6.51 -23.04 -29.71
N PHE A 778 -5.31 -23.61 -29.74
CA PHE A 778 -4.06 -22.85 -29.84
C PHE A 778 -3.09 -23.57 -30.79
N SER A 779 -2.63 -22.91 -31.86
CA SER A 779 -1.65 -23.47 -32.81
C SER A 779 -0.29 -23.71 -32.13
N LEU A 780 0.29 -24.92 -32.25
CA LEU A 780 1.58 -25.23 -31.62
C LEU A 780 2.76 -24.45 -32.21
N ASP A 781 2.67 -24.11 -33.50
CA ASP A 781 3.68 -23.39 -34.25
C ASP A 781 3.25 -21.94 -34.53
N PRO A 782 4.18 -20.97 -34.48
CA PRO A 782 3.92 -19.60 -34.87
C PRO A 782 3.89 -19.44 -36.38
N VAL A 783 3.18 -18.42 -36.87
CA VAL A 783 3.12 -18.03 -38.30
C VAL A 783 4.52 -17.74 -38.87
N LEU A 784 5.44 -17.28 -38.01
CA LEU A 784 6.82 -16.99 -38.33
C LEU A 784 7.74 -17.32 -37.14
N HIS A 785 8.91 -17.92 -37.39
CA HIS A 785 9.90 -18.29 -36.37
C HIS A 785 10.33 -17.08 -35.50
N PRO A 786 10.53 -17.24 -34.17
CA PRO A 786 10.79 -16.13 -33.25
C PRO A 786 11.91 -15.18 -33.70
N LEU A 787 11.62 -13.88 -33.73
CA LEU A 787 12.57 -12.83 -34.12
C LEU A 787 13.35 -12.32 -32.90
N THR A 788 14.68 -12.48 -32.88
CA THR A 788 15.53 -11.82 -31.88
C THR A 788 15.85 -10.39 -32.29
N ALA A 789 15.55 -9.42 -31.41
CA ALA A 789 15.61 -7.98 -31.66
C ALA A 789 16.29 -7.22 -30.51
N ARG A 790 16.70 -5.97 -30.76
CA ARG A 790 17.32 -5.10 -29.75
C ARG A 790 16.26 -4.21 -29.06
N PRO A 791 16.29 -4.02 -27.72
CA PRO A 791 15.39 -3.11 -27.00
C PRO A 791 15.32 -1.69 -27.56
N ASP A 792 16.46 -1.14 -27.97
CA ASP A 792 16.62 0.19 -28.57
C ASP A 792 15.97 0.34 -29.96
N HIS A 793 15.40 -0.74 -30.51
CA HIS A 793 14.65 -0.73 -31.77
C HIS A 793 13.23 -1.32 -31.62
N VAL A 794 12.65 -1.29 -30.40
CA VAL A 794 11.34 -1.89 -30.08
C VAL A 794 10.24 -1.53 -31.07
N GLU A 795 10.09 -0.25 -31.43
CA GLU A 795 9.03 0.17 -32.34
C GLU A 795 9.22 -0.37 -33.76
N ARG A 796 10.43 -0.24 -34.32
CA ARG A 796 10.77 -0.79 -35.63
C ARG A 796 10.57 -2.30 -35.67
N ALA A 797 11.01 -3.01 -34.63
CA ALA A 797 10.87 -4.45 -34.51
C ALA A 797 9.39 -4.89 -34.42
N LEU A 798 8.55 -4.17 -33.67
CA LEU A 798 7.11 -4.44 -33.57
C LEU A 798 6.39 -4.16 -34.90
N LYS A 799 6.62 -2.98 -35.50
CA LYS A 799 5.93 -2.56 -36.73
C LYS A 799 6.33 -3.42 -37.94
N ALA A 800 7.63 -3.69 -38.13
CA ALA A 800 8.09 -4.61 -39.17
C ALA A 800 7.53 -6.01 -38.95
N ARG A 801 7.64 -6.57 -37.74
CA ARG A 801 7.19 -7.93 -37.48
C ARG A 801 5.67 -8.12 -37.60
N TYR A 802 4.90 -7.10 -37.27
CA TYR A 802 3.46 -7.12 -37.53
C TYR A 802 3.19 -7.15 -39.05
N HIS A 803 3.89 -6.35 -39.83
CA HIS A 803 3.78 -6.36 -41.30
C HIS A 803 4.20 -7.70 -41.92
N ASP A 804 5.33 -8.30 -41.48
CA ASP A 804 5.79 -9.63 -41.92
C ASP A 804 4.72 -10.72 -41.71
N ALA A 805 4.01 -10.66 -40.57
CA ALA A 805 2.96 -11.62 -40.25
C ALA A 805 1.68 -11.35 -41.06
N MET A 806 1.29 -10.07 -41.20
CA MET A 806 0.09 -9.69 -41.93
C MET A 806 0.20 -9.92 -43.44
N SER A 807 1.38 -9.81 -44.06
CA SER A 807 1.55 -10.13 -45.48
C SER A 807 1.28 -11.61 -45.81
N ILE A 808 1.42 -12.51 -44.83
CA ILE A 808 1.10 -13.94 -44.94
C ILE A 808 -0.38 -14.21 -44.61
N LEU A 809 -0.96 -13.46 -43.67
CA LEU A 809 -2.30 -13.71 -43.14
C LEU A 809 -3.41 -12.97 -43.90
N GLN A 810 -3.15 -11.75 -44.38
CA GLN A 810 -4.12 -10.92 -45.10
C GLN A 810 -4.62 -11.56 -46.40
N PRO A 811 -3.80 -12.23 -47.24
CA PRO A 811 -4.28 -12.98 -48.40
C PRO A 811 -5.21 -14.16 -48.05
N GLN A 812 -5.24 -14.57 -46.79
CA GLN A 812 -6.11 -15.64 -46.26
C GLN A 812 -7.33 -15.10 -45.52
N GLY A 813 -7.54 -13.78 -45.48
CA GLY A 813 -8.58 -13.13 -44.67
C GLY A 813 -8.39 -13.26 -43.16
N LYS A 814 -7.14 -13.39 -42.68
CA LYS A 814 -6.80 -13.62 -41.26
C LYS A 814 -6.06 -12.43 -40.65
N GLU A 815 -6.21 -12.27 -39.34
CA GLU A 815 -5.43 -11.35 -38.50
C GLU A 815 -4.47 -12.11 -37.57
N LEU A 816 -3.57 -11.38 -36.90
CA LEU A 816 -2.63 -11.91 -35.91
C LEU A 816 -3.24 -11.87 -34.50
N ASP A 817 -3.72 -13.01 -34.00
CA ASP A 817 -4.41 -13.15 -32.71
C ASP A 817 -3.55 -12.74 -31.49
N LEU A 818 -2.23 -13.03 -31.53
CA LEU A 818 -1.36 -12.92 -30.35
C LEU A 818 0.12 -12.67 -30.69
N LEU A 819 0.73 -11.75 -29.94
CA LEU A 819 2.19 -11.59 -29.85
C LEU A 819 2.72 -12.07 -28.49
N ILE A 820 3.55 -13.11 -28.52
CA ILE A 820 4.38 -13.52 -27.38
C ILE A 820 5.66 -12.66 -27.38
N VAL A 821 6.12 -12.23 -26.21
CA VAL A 821 7.35 -11.41 -26.12
C VAL A 821 8.24 -11.92 -24.99
N ILE A 822 9.51 -12.19 -25.30
CA ILE A 822 10.55 -12.45 -24.29
C ILE A 822 11.26 -11.13 -23.98
N LEU A 823 11.25 -10.72 -22.70
CA LEU A 823 11.86 -9.50 -22.20
C LEU A 823 12.98 -9.80 -21.19
N PRO A 824 14.06 -9.00 -21.15
CA PRO A 824 15.05 -9.08 -20.08
C PRO A 824 14.44 -8.76 -18.71
N ASP A 825 14.98 -9.37 -17.65
CA ASP A 825 14.49 -9.21 -16.28
C ASP A 825 14.51 -7.77 -15.77
N ASN A 826 15.49 -6.98 -16.19
CA ASN A 826 15.46 -5.52 -16.12
C ASN A 826 15.18 -4.97 -17.52
N ASN A 827 14.05 -4.30 -17.71
CA ASN A 827 13.55 -3.86 -19.02
C ASN A 827 13.27 -2.35 -19.13
N GLY A 828 13.41 -1.55 -18.06
CA GLY A 828 13.26 -0.09 -18.14
C GLY A 828 11.92 0.36 -18.74
N SER A 829 11.96 1.19 -19.79
CA SER A 829 10.76 1.64 -20.51
C SER A 829 10.17 0.59 -21.47
N LEU A 830 10.96 -0.42 -21.89
CA LEU A 830 10.65 -1.36 -22.97
C LEU A 830 9.27 -2.04 -22.82
N TYR A 831 8.88 -2.40 -21.59
CA TYR A 831 7.56 -2.97 -21.32
C TYR A 831 6.43 -1.96 -21.62
N GLY A 832 6.63 -0.69 -21.24
CA GLY A 832 5.67 0.38 -21.46
C GLY A 832 5.57 0.79 -22.92
N ASP A 833 6.72 1.00 -23.58
CA ASP A 833 6.78 1.31 -25.02
C ASP A 833 6.10 0.23 -25.86
N LEU A 834 6.42 -1.03 -25.60
CA LEU A 834 5.78 -2.16 -26.26
C LEU A 834 4.28 -2.20 -25.99
N LYS A 835 3.85 -1.91 -24.75
CA LYS A 835 2.42 -1.91 -24.41
C LYS A 835 1.64 -0.76 -25.03
N ARG A 836 2.23 0.43 -25.16
CA ARG A 836 1.67 1.52 -25.97
C ARG A 836 1.52 1.06 -27.42
N ILE A 837 2.63 0.79 -28.12
CA ILE A 837 2.64 0.49 -29.56
C ILE A 837 1.74 -0.69 -29.93
N CYS A 838 1.71 -1.75 -29.12
CA CYS A 838 0.79 -2.87 -29.34
C CYS A 838 -0.68 -2.45 -29.24
N GLU A 839 -1.06 -1.67 -28.22
CA GLU A 839 -2.47 -1.51 -27.81
C GLU A 839 -3.11 -0.22 -28.37
N THR A 840 -2.30 0.77 -28.77
CA THR A 840 -2.72 2.05 -29.38
C THR A 840 -2.48 2.08 -30.90
N ASP A 841 -1.32 1.61 -31.37
CA ASP A 841 -0.91 1.79 -32.77
C ASP A 841 -1.32 0.59 -33.64
N LEU A 842 -1.01 -0.63 -33.18
CA LEU A 842 -1.16 -1.87 -33.94
C LEU A 842 -2.48 -2.63 -33.68
N GLY A 843 -3.06 -2.50 -32.49
CA GLY A 843 -4.22 -3.31 -32.07
C GLY A 843 -3.88 -4.77 -31.76
N LEU A 844 -2.63 -5.04 -31.40
CA LEU A 844 -2.10 -6.38 -31.24
C LEU A 844 -2.12 -6.83 -29.77
N VAL A 845 -2.90 -7.87 -29.47
CA VAL A 845 -2.93 -8.48 -28.15
C VAL A 845 -1.55 -9.08 -27.83
N SER A 846 -0.92 -8.67 -26.74
CA SER A 846 0.45 -9.12 -26.40
C SER A 846 0.63 -9.65 -24.97
N GLN A 847 1.49 -10.67 -24.84
CA GLN A 847 1.83 -11.35 -23.60
C GLN A 847 3.34 -11.47 -23.40
N CYS A 848 3.86 -10.67 -22.46
CA CYS A 848 5.28 -10.59 -22.14
C CYS A 848 5.70 -11.62 -21.07
N CYS A 849 6.86 -12.24 -21.25
CA CYS A 849 7.50 -13.21 -20.37
C CYS A 849 8.94 -12.78 -20.06
N LEU A 850 9.38 -12.92 -18.80
CA LEU A 850 10.73 -12.48 -18.38
C LEU A 850 11.75 -13.61 -18.53
N THR A 851 13.00 -13.25 -18.86
CA THR A 851 14.14 -14.18 -19.05
C THR A 851 14.25 -15.28 -17.99
N LYS A 852 14.16 -14.96 -16.70
CA LYS A 852 14.21 -15.96 -15.60
C LYS A 852 13.20 -17.10 -15.72
N HIS A 853 12.05 -16.86 -16.37
CA HIS A 853 10.99 -17.86 -16.56
C HIS A 853 11.13 -18.64 -17.88
N VAL A 854 11.96 -18.16 -18.81
CA VAL A 854 12.40 -18.89 -20.00
C VAL A 854 13.50 -19.88 -19.59
N PHE A 855 14.55 -19.41 -18.89
CA PHE A 855 15.63 -20.28 -18.38
C PHE A 855 15.16 -21.26 -17.30
N ARG A 856 14.24 -20.86 -16.41
CA ARG A 856 13.66 -21.72 -15.39
C ARG A 856 12.15 -21.91 -15.61
N MET A 857 11.84 -22.50 -16.76
CA MET A 857 10.49 -22.90 -17.14
C MET A 857 9.87 -23.82 -16.09
N SER A 858 8.58 -23.63 -15.79
CA SER A 858 7.85 -24.49 -14.86
C SER A 858 6.38 -24.55 -15.23
N LYS A 859 5.76 -25.74 -15.12
CA LYS A 859 4.37 -25.98 -15.54
C LYS A 859 3.37 -25.04 -14.82
N GLN A 860 3.63 -24.70 -13.55
CA GLN A 860 2.83 -23.74 -12.79
C GLN A 860 2.97 -22.29 -13.29
N TYR A 861 4.13 -21.87 -13.81
CA TYR A 861 4.28 -20.58 -14.48
C TYR A 861 3.53 -20.57 -15.81
N LEU A 862 3.75 -21.59 -16.65
CA LEU A 862 3.10 -21.70 -17.96
C LEU A 862 1.56 -21.70 -17.82
N ALA A 863 0.99 -22.45 -16.88
CA ALA A 863 -0.45 -22.45 -16.60
C ALA A 863 -0.97 -21.06 -16.17
N ASN A 864 -0.20 -20.31 -15.36
CA ASN A 864 -0.56 -18.94 -14.97
C ASN A 864 -0.42 -17.94 -16.14
N VAL A 865 0.44 -18.20 -17.12
CA VAL A 865 0.50 -17.42 -18.37
C VAL A 865 -0.67 -17.79 -19.28
N ALA A 866 -1.03 -19.08 -19.42
CA ALA A 866 -2.19 -19.52 -20.19
C ALA A 866 -3.50 -18.90 -19.66
N LEU A 867 -3.70 -18.83 -18.34
CA LEU A 867 -4.82 -18.10 -17.71
C LEU A 867 -4.89 -16.62 -18.17
N LYS A 868 -3.75 -15.95 -18.34
CA LYS A 868 -3.68 -14.57 -18.82
C LYS A 868 -3.92 -14.44 -20.33
N ILE A 869 -3.44 -15.40 -21.13
CA ILE A 869 -3.66 -15.42 -22.58
C ILE A 869 -5.16 -15.64 -22.85
N ASN A 870 -5.77 -16.63 -22.22
CA ASN A 870 -7.16 -17.03 -22.47
C ASN A 870 -8.15 -15.85 -22.40
N VAL A 871 -8.12 -15.05 -21.34
CA VAL A 871 -9.03 -13.88 -21.19
C VAL A 871 -8.65 -12.67 -22.05
N LYS A 872 -7.40 -12.62 -22.53
CA LYS A 872 -6.97 -11.62 -23.52
C LYS A 872 -7.46 -11.93 -24.94
N VAL A 873 -7.74 -13.20 -25.24
CA VAL A 873 -8.34 -13.64 -26.51
C VAL A 873 -9.82 -14.05 -26.33
N GLY A 874 -10.50 -13.42 -25.36
CA GLY A 874 -11.96 -13.53 -25.19
C GLY A 874 -12.48 -14.81 -24.53
N GLY A 875 -11.62 -15.71 -24.05
CA GLY A 875 -12.01 -16.91 -23.30
C GLY A 875 -12.48 -16.63 -21.86
N ARG A 876 -12.88 -17.69 -21.15
CA ARG A 876 -13.26 -17.67 -19.71
C ARG A 876 -12.53 -18.78 -18.96
N ASN A 877 -11.81 -18.42 -17.90
CA ASN A 877 -11.03 -19.39 -17.13
C ASN A 877 -11.89 -20.28 -16.23
N THR A 878 -12.79 -19.67 -15.47
CA THR A 878 -13.74 -20.33 -14.56
C THR A 878 -14.98 -19.44 -14.39
N VAL A 879 -16.11 -20.03 -14.00
CA VAL A 879 -17.35 -19.30 -13.66
C VAL A 879 -17.92 -19.86 -12.35
N LEU A 880 -18.74 -19.08 -11.64
CA LEU A 880 -19.42 -19.55 -10.43
C LEU A 880 -20.54 -20.53 -10.82
N VAL A 881 -20.64 -21.68 -10.15
CA VAL A 881 -21.72 -22.67 -10.41
C VAL A 881 -23.11 -22.07 -10.16
N ASP A 882 -23.22 -21.20 -9.16
CA ASP A 882 -24.46 -20.49 -8.83
C ASP A 882 -24.86 -19.44 -9.87
N ALA A 883 -23.91 -18.88 -10.63
CA ALA A 883 -24.22 -17.96 -11.73
C ALA A 883 -24.94 -18.69 -12.87
N LEU A 884 -24.42 -19.85 -13.28
CA LEU A 884 -25.03 -20.72 -14.29
C LEU A 884 -26.42 -21.22 -13.85
N SER A 885 -26.55 -21.52 -12.56
CA SER A 885 -27.82 -21.97 -11.95
C SER A 885 -28.80 -20.81 -11.63
N ARG A 886 -28.44 -19.56 -11.98
CA ARG A 886 -29.15 -18.32 -11.63
C ARG A 886 -29.48 -18.11 -10.13
N ARG A 887 -28.64 -18.66 -9.24
CA ARG A 887 -28.82 -18.62 -7.77
C ARG A 887 -28.08 -17.49 -7.06
N ILE A 888 -27.36 -16.60 -7.77
CA ILE A 888 -26.73 -15.43 -7.13
C ILE A 888 -27.80 -14.33 -6.94
N PRO A 889 -28.20 -13.99 -5.69
CA PRO A 889 -29.27 -13.04 -5.45
C PRO A 889 -28.92 -11.65 -5.95
N LEU A 890 -29.93 -10.95 -6.48
CA LEU A 890 -29.83 -9.60 -7.04
C LEU A 890 -28.85 -9.46 -8.24
N VAL A 891 -28.26 -10.55 -8.75
CA VAL A 891 -27.32 -10.53 -9.89
C VAL A 891 -27.77 -11.41 -11.04
N SER A 892 -28.15 -12.66 -10.78
CA SER A 892 -28.47 -13.63 -11.85
C SER A 892 -29.96 -13.83 -12.11
N ASP A 893 -30.85 -13.18 -11.33
CA ASP A 893 -32.31 -13.24 -11.52
C ASP A 893 -32.80 -12.37 -12.69
N ARG A 894 -32.13 -11.23 -12.94
CA ARG A 894 -32.37 -10.33 -14.09
C ARG A 894 -31.06 -9.70 -14.56
N PRO A 895 -30.96 -9.19 -15.80
CA PRO A 895 -29.77 -8.56 -16.33
C PRO A 895 -29.17 -7.53 -15.37
N THR A 896 -27.96 -7.80 -14.87
CA THR A 896 -27.27 -6.97 -13.88
C THR A 896 -25.85 -6.73 -14.34
N ILE A 897 -25.40 -5.47 -14.31
CA ILE A 897 -24.04 -5.08 -14.68
C ILE A 897 -23.26 -4.71 -13.41
N ILE A 898 -22.04 -5.26 -13.28
CA ILE A 898 -21.12 -4.95 -12.18
C ILE A 898 -19.95 -4.14 -12.71
N PHE A 899 -19.84 -2.91 -12.20
CA PHE A 899 -18.77 -1.96 -12.48
C PHE A 899 -17.66 -2.04 -11.42
N GLY A 900 -16.46 -1.67 -11.83
CA GLY A 900 -15.32 -1.38 -10.95
C GLY A 900 -14.64 -0.09 -11.38
N ALA A 901 -14.20 0.73 -10.43
CA ALA A 901 -13.55 2.01 -10.69
C ALA A 901 -12.38 2.28 -9.74
N ASP A 902 -11.31 2.90 -10.26
CA ASP A 902 -10.10 3.30 -9.53
C ASP A 902 -9.56 4.63 -10.09
N VAL A 903 -8.85 5.39 -9.24
CA VAL A 903 -8.06 6.55 -9.64
C VAL A 903 -6.63 6.41 -9.13
N THR A 904 -5.70 6.23 -10.07
CA THR A 904 -4.27 6.18 -9.78
C THR A 904 -3.65 7.58 -9.98
N HIS A 905 -3.24 8.22 -8.88
CA HIS A 905 -2.45 9.46 -8.89
C HIS A 905 -0.97 9.25 -9.28
N PRO A 906 -0.23 10.31 -9.69
CA PRO A 906 1.22 10.27 -9.85
C PRO A 906 1.96 10.21 -8.49
N HIS A 907 3.27 9.91 -8.52
CA HIS A 907 4.07 9.77 -7.31
C HIS A 907 4.23 11.10 -6.54
N PRO A 908 4.56 11.06 -5.24
CA PRO A 908 4.92 12.26 -4.49
C PRO A 908 6.15 12.96 -5.10
N GLY A 909 6.02 14.23 -5.50
CA GLY A 909 7.07 15.02 -6.16
C GLY A 909 7.04 14.99 -7.70
N GLU A 910 6.07 14.31 -8.31
CA GLU A 910 5.71 14.46 -9.73
C GLU A 910 4.54 15.46 -9.83
N ASP A 911 4.84 16.76 -9.83
CA ASP A 911 3.83 17.81 -9.59
C ASP A 911 3.05 18.25 -10.86
N SER A 912 3.52 17.87 -12.07
CA SER A 912 2.84 18.12 -13.35
C SER A 912 1.86 17.03 -13.77
N SER A 913 2.21 15.77 -13.47
CA SER A 913 1.58 14.60 -14.11
C SER A 913 0.08 14.49 -13.80
N PRO A 914 -0.79 14.17 -14.78
CA PRO A 914 -2.22 13.97 -14.56
C PRO A 914 -2.51 12.78 -13.65
N SER A 915 -3.70 12.73 -13.06
CA SER A 915 -4.27 11.48 -12.51
C SER A 915 -4.81 10.61 -13.65
N ILE A 916 -4.89 9.30 -13.46
CA ILE A 916 -5.59 8.42 -14.40
C ILE A 916 -6.74 7.74 -13.68
N ALA A 917 -7.94 7.92 -14.22
CA ALA A 917 -9.12 7.18 -13.85
C ALA A 917 -9.30 5.96 -14.76
N ALA A 918 -9.80 4.87 -14.20
CA ALA A 918 -10.22 3.70 -14.97
C ALA A 918 -11.58 3.20 -14.49
N VAL A 919 -12.40 2.75 -15.44
CA VAL A 919 -13.69 2.13 -15.17
C VAL A 919 -13.79 0.85 -16.00
N VAL A 920 -14.13 -0.25 -15.33
CA VAL A 920 -14.45 -1.53 -15.97
C VAL A 920 -15.91 -1.87 -15.74
N ALA A 921 -16.49 -2.68 -16.62
CA ALA A 921 -17.80 -3.27 -16.39
C ALA A 921 -17.87 -4.70 -16.94
N SER A 922 -18.57 -5.58 -16.22
CA SER A 922 -18.89 -6.92 -16.66
C SER A 922 -19.56 -6.91 -18.04
N GLN A 923 -19.22 -7.85 -18.93
CA GLN A 923 -19.74 -7.95 -20.30
C GLN A 923 -20.48 -9.25 -20.59
N ASP A 924 -20.59 -10.14 -19.60
CA ASP A 924 -21.39 -11.35 -19.68
C ASP A 924 -22.31 -11.51 -18.46
N TRP A 925 -23.53 -11.99 -18.74
CA TRP A 925 -24.58 -12.23 -17.77
C TRP A 925 -25.29 -13.54 -18.14
N PRO A 926 -25.55 -14.46 -17.20
CA PRO A 926 -25.43 -14.29 -15.74
C PRO A 926 -24.03 -14.52 -15.13
N GLU A 927 -22.98 -14.83 -15.92
CA GLU A 927 -21.71 -15.33 -15.36
C GLU A 927 -20.78 -14.27 -14.74
N VAL A 928 -20.80 -13.02 -15.22
CA VAL A 928 -20.05 -11.87 -14.66
C VAL A 928 -18.53 -12.10 -14.55
N THR A 929 -17.92 -12.65 -15.60
CA THR A 929 -16.49 -13.03 -15.65
C THR A 929 -15.64 -12.26 -16.67
N LYS A 930 -16.25 -11.78 -17.76
CA LYS A 930 -15.58 -10.94 -18.77
C LYS A 930 -15.79 -9.47 -18.42
N TYR A 931 -14.76 -8.63 -18.57
CA TYR A 931 -14.85 -7.20 -18.27
C TYR A 931 -14.21 -6.35 -19.38
N ALA A 932 -14.96 -5.41 -19.94
CA ALA A 932 -14.40 -4.33 -20.75
C ALA A 932 -13.84 -3.25 -19.81
N GLY A 933 -12.84 -2.48 -20.28
CA GLY A 933 -12.19 -1.45 -19.47
C GLY A 933 -11.88 -0.20 -20.28
N LEU A 934 -12.26 0.95 -19.73
CA LEU A 934 -11.99 2.28 -20.27
C LEU A 934 -11.07 3.04 -19.30
N VAL A 935 -10.30 3.99 -19.84
CA VAL A 935 -9.28 4.76 -19.11
C VAL A 935 -9.29 6.21 -19.57
N CYS A 936 -9.07 7.15 -18.65
CA CYS A 936 -9.00 8.58 -18.96
C CYS A 936 -7.93 9.28 -18.10
N ALA A 937 -7.24 10.26 -18.68
CA ALA A 937 -6.40 11.19 -17.94
C ALA A 937 -7.25 12.36 -17.42
N GLN A 938 -7.05 12.73 -16.16
CA GLN A 938 -7.71 13.87 -15.51
C GLN A 938 -6.71 14.69 -14.68
N ALA A 939 -7.14 15.82 -14.12
CA ALA A 939 -6.25 16.80 -13.49
C ALA A 939 -5.36 16.21 -12.37
N HIS A 940 -4.24 16.87 -12.12
CA HIS A 940 -3.27 16.47 -11.10
C HIS A 940 -3.94 16.30 -9.73
N ARG A 941 -3.85 15.10 -9.14
CA ARG A 941 -4.49 14.69 -7.86
C ARG A 941 -6.01 14.85 -7.79
N GLN A 942 -6.72 15.03 -8.92
CA GLN A 942 -8.17 14.93 -8.97
C GLN A 942 -8.64 13.51 -8.66
N GLU A 943 -9.48 13.35 -7.63
CA GLU A 943 -10.05 12.06 -7.21
C GLU A 943 -11.39 11.75 -7.90
N LEU A 944 -12.27 12.75 -8.10
CA LEU A 944 -13.57 12.53 -8.76
C LEU A 944 -13.37 12.15 -10.23
N ILE A 945 -13.93 11.02 -10.68
CA ILE A 945 -13.79 10.57 -12.08
C ILE A 945 -14.58 11.48 -13.02
N GLN A 946 -13.89 12.40 -13.70
CA GLN A 946 -14.52 13.44 -14.54
C GLN A 946 -15.16 12.89 -15.83
N ASP A 947 -14.86 11.65 -16.21
CA ASP A 947 -15.29 11.06 -17.48
C ASP A 947 -16.34 9.96 -17.33
N LEU A 948 -17.02 9.86 -16.18
CA LEU A 948 -18.13 8.90 -16.03
C LEU A 948 -19.27 9.21 -17.00
N PHE A 949 -19.56 10.50 -17.16
CA PHE A 949 -20.51 11.04 -18.12
C PHE A 949 -20.03 12.40 -18.62
N LYS A 950 -20.14 12.66 -19.92
CA LYS A 950 -19.80 13.94 -20.55
C LYS A 950 -20.88 14.39 -21.51
N VAL A 951 -20.99 15.71 -21.65
CA VAL A 951 -21.77 16.40 -22.67
C VAL A 951 -20.82 17.33 -23.42
N TRP A 952 -20.92 17.38 -24.75
CA TRP A 952 -20.21 18.35 -25.58
C TRP A 952 -21.07 18.75 -26.77
N GLN A 953 -20.79 19.90 -27.38
CA GLN A 953 -21.40 20.26 -28.65
C GLN A 953 -20.50 19.82 -29.80
N ASP A 954 -21.09 19.12 -30.75
CA ASP A 954 -20.53 18.74 -32.03
C ASP A 954 -21.07 19.74 -33.09
N PRO A 955 -20.21 20.38 -33.90
CA PRO A 955 -20.64 21.40 -34.86
C PRO A 955 -21.64 20.91 -35.92
N GLN A 956 -21.70 19.60 -36.19
CA GLN A 956 -22.58 18.99 -37.19
C GLN A 956 -23.73 18.19 -36.55
N ARG A 957 -23.51 17.62 -35.36
CA ARG A 957 -24.43 16.68 -34.71
C ARG A 957 -25.12 17.23 -33.45
N GLY A 958 -24.90 18.50 -33.11
CA GLY A 958 -25.53 19.18 -31.99
C GLY A 958 -25.00 18.71 -30.64
N THR A 959 -25.86 18.63 -29.62
CA THR A 959 -25.43 18.25 -28.26
C THR A 959 -25.25 16.73 -28.15
N LEU A 960 -24.00 16.27 -28.15
CA LEU A 960 -23.64 14.86 -27.97
C LEU A 960 -23.41 14.53 -26.49
N THR A 961 -23.69 13.28 -26.12
CA THR A 961 -23.54 12.76 -24.76
C THR A 961 -22.82 11.41 -24.76
N GLY A 962 -21.85 11.26 -23.87
CA GLY A 962 -20.91 10.14 -23.81
C GLY A 962 -20.30 9.95 -22.41
N GLY A 963 -19.07 9.44 -22.36
CA GLY A 963 -18.39 9.08 -21.12
C GLY A 963 -18.47 7.59 -20.78
N MET A 964 -17.63 7.18 -19.84
CA MET A 964 -17.26 5.79 -19.57
C MET A 964 -18.45 4.90 -19.20
N ILE A 965 -19.42 5.42 -18.42
CA ILE A 965 -20.61 4.65 -18.04
C ILE A 965 -21.48 4.39 -19.27
N LYS A 966 -21.69 5.40 -20.12
CA LYS A 966 -22.54 5.29 -21.32
C LYS A 966 -21.98 4.27 -22.31
N GLU A 967 -20.67 4.33 -22.58
CA GLU A 967 -19.99 3.37 -23.45
C GLU A 967 -20.07 1.93 -22.91
N LEU A 968 -19.85 1.72 -21.61
CA LEU A 968 -19.88 0.38 -21.01
C LEU A 968 -21.30 -0.22 -20.95
N LEU A 969 -22.34 0.61 -20.79
CA LEU A 969 -23.75 0.18 -20.92
C LEU A 969 -24.09 -0.23 -22.36
N ILE A 970 -23.65 0.54 -23.37
CA ILE A 970 -23.80 0.17 -24.79
C ILE A 970 -23.04 -1.14 -25.09
N SER A 971 -21.82 -1.28 -24.56
CA SER A 971 -21.01 -2.50 -24.71
C SER A 971 -21.71 -3.73 -24.11
N PHE A 972 -22.28 -3.61 -22.90
CA PHE A 972 -23.07 -4.69 -22.28
C PHE A 972 -24.27 -5.10 -23.14
N LYS A 973 -25.03 -4.12 -23.68
CA LYS A 973 -26.18 -4.40 -24.56
C LYS A 973 -25.77 -5.10 -25.85
N LYS A 974 -24.61 -4.73 -26.44
CA LYS A 974 -24.03 -5.41 -27.61
C LYS A 974 -23.53 -6.82 -27.28
N ALA A 975 -22.92 -7.03 -26.10
CA ALA A 975 -22.32 -8.31 -25.71
C ALA A 975 -23.33 -9.35 -25.18
N THR A 976 -24.44 -8.92 -24.58
CA THR A 976 -25.43 -9.81 -23.93
C THR A 976 -26.80 -9.83 -24.62
N GLY A 977 -27.06 -8.91 -25.55
CA GLY A 977 -28.40 -8.65 -26.11
C GLY A 977 -29.39 -7.99 -25.13
N GLN A 978 -29.04 -7.81 -23.85
CA GLN A 978 -29.93 -7.31 -22.79
C GLN A 978 -29.55 -5.89 -22.34
N LYS A 979 -30.53 -5.07 -21.94
CA LYS A 979 -30.22 -3.83 -21.19
C LYS A 979 -30.13 -4.17 -19.69
N PRO A 980 -29.15 -3.63 -18.94
CA PRO A 980 -29.11 -3.83 -17.49
C PRO A 980 -30.40 -3.36 -16.82
N GLN A 981 -30.84 -4.10 -15.81
CA GLN A 981 -31.98 -3.78 -14.95
C GLN A 981 -31.54 -3.49 -13.50
N ARG A 982 -30.24 -3.63 -13.21
CA ARG A 982 -29.57 -3.20 -11.98
C ARG A 982 -28.12 -2.82 -12.28
N ILE A 983 -27.57 -1.92 -11.47
CA ILE A 983 -26.16 -1.52 -11.47
C ILE A 983 -25.57 -1.78 -10.08
N ILE A 984 -24.42 -2.46 -10.04
CA ILE A 984 -23.58 -2.57 -8.83
C ILE A 984 -22.24 -1.90 -9.14
N PHE A 985 -21.79 -0.96 -8.32
CA PHE A 985 -20.61 -0.14 -8.59
C PHE A 985 -19.61 -0.21 -7.44
N TYR A 986 -18.44 -0.82 -7.69
CA TYR A 986 -17.36 -0.92 -6.71
C TYR A 986 -16.25 0.12 -6.98
N ARG A 987 -15.98 0.99 -6.01
CA ARG A 987 -15.05 2.13 -6.15
C ARG A 987 -13.86 2.02 -5.19
N ASP A 988 -12.66 1.73 -5.70
CA ASP A 988 -11.42 1.75 -4.89
C ASP A 988 -10.88 3.19 -4.74
N GLY A 989 -9.86 3.37 -3.89
CA GLY A 989 -9.05 4.59 -3.74
C GLY A 989 -9.61 5.65 -2.78
N VAL A 990 -10.93 5.76 -2.66
CA VAL A 990 -11.61 6.88 -1.98
C VAL A 990 -11.47 6.85 -0.46
N SER A 991 -11.22 8.01 0.15
CA SER A 991 -11.18 8.17 1.61
C SER A 991 -12.50 8.66 2.21
N GLU A 992 -12.73 8.36 3.50
CA GLU A 992 -13.98 8.65 4.22
C GLU A 992 -14.41 10.14 4.13
N GLY A 993 -13.45 11.07 4.26
CA GLY A 993 -13.71 12.51 4.11
C GLY A 993 -14.10 12.97 2.71
N GLN A 994 -14.12 12.07 1.72
CA GLN A 994 -14.53 12.33 0.33
C GLN A 994 -15.81 11.57 -0.06
N PHE A 995 -16.36 10.70 0.80
CA PHE A 995 -17.49 9.82 0.47
C PHE A 995 -18.70 10.58 -0.09
N TYR A 996 -19.12 11.67 0.56
CA TYR A 996 -20.24 12.49 0.08
C TYR A 996 -19.96 13.14 -1.28
N GLN A 997 -18.74 13.67 -1.49
CA GLN A 997 -18.38 14.33 -2.74
C GLN A 997 -18.30 13.34 -3.91
N VAL A 998 -17.74 12.15 -3.66
CA VAL A 998 -17.70 11.04 -4.63
C VAL A 998 -19.10 10.55 -4.93
N LEU A 999 -19.92 10.25 -3.91
CA LEU A 999 -21.27 9.74 -4.12
C LEU A 999 -22.11 10.72 -4.96
N LEU A 1000 -22.19 11.99 -4.55
CA LEU A 1000 -23.05 12.98 -5.20
C LEU A 1000 -22.65 13.23 -6.66
N TYR A 1001 -21.34 13.21 -6.98
CA TYR A 1001 -20.85 13.42 -8.34
C TYR A 1001 -20.93 12.15 -9.19
N GLU A 1002 -20.44 11.01 -8.68
CA GLU A 1002 -20.32 9.78 -9.46
C GLU A 1002 -21.66 9.06 -9.65
N LEU A 1003 -22.61 9.15 -8.70
CA LEU A 1003 -23.97 8.64 -8.86
C LEU A 1003 -24.80 9.48 -9.85
N ASP A 1004 -24.68 10.81 -9.80
CA ASP A 1004 -25.32 11.72 -10.76
C ASP A 1004 -24.83 11.46 -12.19
N ALA A 1005 -23.52 11.25 -12.38
CA ALA A 1005 -22.96 10.86 -13.66
C ALA A 1005 -23.52 9.51 -14.15
N ILE A 1006 -23.67 8.50 -13.28
CA ILE A 1006 -24.31 7.22 -13.62
C ILE A 1006 -25.78 7.43 -14.03
N ARG A 1007 -26.54 8.27 -13.32
CA ARG A 1007 -27.94 8.60 -13.65
C ARG A 1007 -28.06 9.27 -15.01
N LYS A 1008 -27.25 10.30 -15.28
CA LYS A 1008 -27.22 11.03 -16.55
C LYS A 1008 -26.80 10.13 -17.71
N ALA A 1009 -25.82 9.25 -17.51
CA ALA A 1009 -25.44 8.26 -18.52
C ALA A 1009 -26.60 7.33 -18.90
N CYS A 1010 -27.39 6.86 -17.92
CA CYS A 1010 -28.57 6.03 -18.19
C CYS A 1010 -29.67 6.82 -18.92
N ALA A 1011 -30.06 7.99 -18.40
CA ALA A 1011 -31.09 8.83 -19.04
C ALA A 1011 -30.71 9.29 -20.47
N SER A 1012 -29.41 9.41 -20.78
CA SER A 1012 -28.90 9.75 -22.12
C SER A 1012 -28.93 8.61 -23.15
N LEU A 1013 -29.38 7.41 -22.76
CA LEU A 1013 -29.54 6.25 -23.64
C LEU A 1013 -31.01 6.00 -24.00
N GLU A 1014 -31.91 6.20 -23.04
CA GLU A 1014 -33.33 5.93 -23.16
C GLU A 1014 -34.07 6.81 -22.13
N PRO A 1015 -35.09 7.59 -22.51
CA PRO A 1015 -35.88 8.38 -21.56
C PRO A 1015 -36.45 7.49 -20.45
N ASN A 1016 -36.42 7.98 -19.22
CA ASN A 1016 -36.85 7.27 -18.00
C ASN A 1016 -36.07 5.98 -17.65
N TYR A 1017 -35.00 5.62 -18.37
CA TYR A 1017 -34.15 4.47 -17.99
C TYR A 1017 -33.33 4.79 -16.72
N GLN A 1018 -33.85 4.34 -15.58
CA GLN A 1018 -33.26 4.51 -14.26
C GLN A 1018 -33.13 3.16 -13.54
N PRO A 1019 -32.12 2.33 -13.88
CA PRO A 1019 -31.90 1.07 -13.20
C PRO A 1019 -31.46 1.32 -11.74
N PRO A 1020 -31.93 0.54 -10.75
CA PRO A 1020 -31.52 0.71 -9.37
C PRO A 1020 -30.03 0.43 -9.14
N VAL A 1021 -29.39 1.31 -8.36
CA VAL A 1021 -27.93 1.35 -8.13
C VAL A 1021 -27.58 0.92 -6.70
N THR A 1022 -26.54 0.11 -6.57
CA THR A 1022 -25.79 -0.11 -5.32
C THR A 1022 -24.37 0.42 -5.49
N PHE A 1023 -23.96 1.40 -4.68
CA PHE A 1023 -22.64 2.04 -4.74
C PHE A 1023 -21.82 1.65 -3.50
N VAL A 1024 -20.70 0.97 -3.71
CA VAL A 1024 -19.85 0.41 -2.64
C VAL A 1024 -18.42 0.92 -2.80
N VAL A 1025 -17.94 1.69 -1.82
CA VAL A 1025 -16.52 2.03 -1.75
C VAL A 1025 -15.74 0.85 -1.19
N VAL A 1026 -14.58 0.58 -1.79
CA VAL A 1026 -13.61 -0.45 -1.39
C VAL A 1026 -12.36 0.26 -0.88
N GLN A 1027 -11.85 -0.18 0.27
CA GLN A 1027 -10.66 0.38 0.89
C GLN A 1027 -9.72 -0.74 1.33
N LYS A 1028 -8.65 -0.94 0.58
CA LYS A 1028 -7.54 -1.87 0.93
C LYS A 1028 -6.47 -1.21 1.80
N ARG A 1029 -6.41 0.13 1.83
CA ARG A 1029 -5.30 0.94 2.36
C ARG A 1029 -5.63 1.57 3.72
N HIS A 1030 -5.97 0.74 4.72
CA HIS A 1030 -6.22 1.17 6.10
C HIS A 1030 -5.34 0.44 7.13
N HIS A 1031 -5.47 0.83 8.41
CA HIS A 1031 -4.66 0.32 9.52
C HIS A 1031 -5.32 -0.81 10.33
N THR A 1032 -6.62 -1.07 10.16
CA THR A 1032 -7.29 -2.26 10.72
C THR A 1032 -6.59 -3.57 10.31
N ARG A 1033 -6.27 -4.40 11.31
CA ARG A 1033 -5.73 -5.77 11.20
C ARG A 1033 -6.62 -6.69 12.02
N LEU A 1034 -6.73 -7.95 11.59
CA LEU A 1034 -7.46 -9.00 12.28
C LEU A 1034 -6.53 -10.19 12.49
N PHE A 1035 -6.54 -10.72 13.71
CA PHE A 1035 -5.72 -11.84 14.16
C PHE A 1035 -6.65 -12.96 14.67
N ALA A 1036 -6.25 -14.23 14.54
CA ALA A 1036 -6.99 -15.32 15.13
C ALA A 1036 -7.00 -15.20 16.66
N ASN A 1037 -8.10 -15.57 17.32
CA ASN A 1037 -8.19 -15.52 18.78
C ASN A 1037 -7.08 -16.35 19.45
N ASN A 1038 -6.80 -17.54 18.90
CA ASN A 1038 -5.70 -18.42 19.28
C ASN A 1038 -4.84 -18.76 18.05
N HIS A 1039 -3.57 -18.33 18.02
CA HIS A 1039 -2.63 -18.63 16.94
C HIS A 1039 -2.22 -20.11 16.87
N GLY A 1040 -2.41 -20.88 17.95
CA GLY A 1040 -2.16 -22.32 18.00
C GLY A 1040 -3.29 -23.18 17.42
N ASP A 1041 -4.47 -22.62 17.17
CA ASP A 1041 -5.57 -23.35 16.53
C ASP A 1041 -5.41 -23.34 15.00
N HIS A 1042 -4.77 -24.39 14.48
CA HIS A 1042 -4.58 -24.65 13.05
C HIS A 1042 -5.88 -24.83 12.24
N GLN A 1043 -7.06 -24.92 12.87
CA GLN A 1043 -8.35 -24.88 12.16
C GLN A 1043 -8.85 -23.44 11.95
N SER A 1044 -8.39 -22.48 12.76
CA SER A 1044 -8.77 -21.05 12.67
C SER A 1044 -7.81 -20.19 11.83
N VAL A 1045 -6.63 -20.70 11.48
CA VAL A 1045 -5.59 -19.99 10.70
C VAL A 1045 -5.21 -20.70 9.41
N ASP A 1046 -4.70 -19.93 8.45
CA ASP A 1046 -3.98 -20.48 7.30
C ASP A 1046 -2.51 -20.81 7.61
N LYS A 1047 -1.79 -21.34 6.61
CA LYS A 1047 -0.36 -21.72 6.70
C LYS A 1047 0.60 -20.57 7.03
N SER A 1048 0.12 -19.33 7.10
CA SER A 1048 0.91 -18.15 7.43
C SER A 1048 0.62 -17.59 8.84
N GLY A 1049 -0.33 -18.19 9.56
CA GLY A 1049 -0.86 -17.70 10.84
C GLY A 1049 -1.93 -16.60 10.68
N ASN A 1050 -2.41 -16.36 9.46
CA ASN A 1050 -3.47 -15.37 9.21
C ASN A 1050 -4.86 -15.99 9.39
N ILE A 1051 -5.85 -15.15 9.70
CA ILE A 1051 -7.27 -15.50 9.67
C ILE A 1051 -7.69 -16.12 8.32
N LEU A 1052 -8.66 -17.01 8.34
CA LEU A 1052 -9.06 -17.76 7.14
C LEU A 1052 -9.64 -16.87 6.02
N PRO A 1053 -9.45 -17.25 4.74
CA PRO A 1053 -10.12 -16.62 3.61
C PRO A 1053 -11.64 -16.74 3.74
N GLY A 1054 -12.35 -15.64 3.52
CA GLY A 1054 -13.80 -15.54 3.74
C GLY A 1054 -14.17 -15.00 5.13
N THR A 1055 -13.20 -14.74 6.02
CA THR A 1055 -13.48 -14.10 7.32
C THR A 1055 -14.06 -12.69 7.11
N VAL A 1056 -15.32 -12.50 7.52
CA VAL A 1056 -16.04 -11.22 7.51
C VAL A 1056 -16.29 -10.73 8.93
N VAL A 1057 -16.18 -9.41 9.13
CA VAL A 1057 -16.52 -8.68 10.36
C VAL A 1057 -17.42 -7.52 9.98
N ASP A 1058 -18.65 -7.54 10.49
CA ASP A 1058 -19.66 -6.49 10.39
C ASP A 1058 -20.22 -6.13 11.77
N SER A 1059 -19.37 -6.25 12.80
CA SER A 1059 -19.71 -6.01 14.20
C SER A 1059 -18.57 -5.31 14.97
N LYS A 1060 -18.94 -4.58 16.03
CA LYS A 1060 -18.07 -3.89 17.01
C LYS A 1060 -17.17 -2.80 16.44
N ILE A 1061 -16.19 -3.14 15.59
CA ILE A 1061 -15.19 -2.22 15.02
C ILE A 1061 -15.67 -1.48 13.77
N CYS A 1062 -16.84 -1.89 13.25
CA CYS A 1062 -17.54 -1.25 12.13
C CYS A 1062 -18.28 0.03 12.56
N HIS A 1063 -18.77 0.79 11.58
CA HIS A 1063 -19.44 2.08 11.80
C HIS A 1063 -20.73 1.91 12.65
N PRO A 1064 -21.06 2.85 13.57
CA PRO A 1064 -22.23 2.73 14.45
C PRO A 1064 -23.53 2.40 13.71
N THR A 1065 -23.82 3.13 12.62
CA THR A 1065 -25.13 3.13 11.93
C THR A 1065 -25.08 2.69 10.47
N GLU A 1066 -24.00 2.99 9.76
CA GLU A 1066 -23.90 2.83 8.29
C GLU A 1066 -23.58 1.39 7.87
N PHE A 1067 -23.80 1.06 6.60
CA PHE A 1067 -23.59 -0.28 6.06
C PHE A 1067 -22.14 -0.51 5.61
N ASP A 1068 -21.25 -0.77 6.56
CA ASP A 1068 -19.85 -1.17 6.32
C ASP A 1068 -19.53 -2.61 6.79
N PHE A 1069 -18.49 -3.23 6.21
CA PHE A 1069 -17.92 -4.48 6.69
C PHE A 1069 -16.46 -4.66 6.28
N TYR A 1070 -15.67 -5.38 7.08
CA TYR A 1070 -14.34 -5.87 6.73
C TYR A 1070 -14.42 -7.30 6.21
N LEU A 1071 -13.76 -7.60 5.09
CA LEU A 1071 -13.69 -8.94 4.50
C LEU A 1071 -12.24 -9.32 4.16
N CYS A 1072 -11.74 -10.40 4.77
CA CYS A 1072 -10.48 -11.04 4.40
C CYS A 1072 -10.75 -12.18 3.42
N SER A 1073 -11.06 -11.86 2.16
CA SER A 1073 -11.39 -12.86 1.12
C SER A 1073 -10.23 -13.75 0.67
N HIS A 1074 -8.99 -13.49 1.11
CA HIS A 1074 -7.75 -14.08 0.57
C HIS A 1074 -6.89 -14.74 1.65
N ALA A 1075 -6.03 -15.69 1.23
CA ALA A 1075 -5.05 -16.33 2.11
C ALA A 1075 -3.76 -15.51 2.21
N GLY A 1076 -3.24 -15.39 3.42
CA GLY A 1076 -1.93 -14.82 3.70
C GLY A 1076 -0.82 -15.69 3.09
N ILE A 1077 -0.01 -15.07 2.23
CA ILE A 1077 1.21 -15.70 1.69
C ILE A 1077 2.42 -15.29 2.53
N GLN A 1078 2.49 -14.00 2.88
CA GLN A 1078 3.59 -13.37 3.59
C GLN A 1078 3.04 -12.18 4.38
N GLY A 1079 3.60 -11.92 5.56
CA GLY A 1079 3.19 -10.82 6.42
C GLY A 1079 1.86 -11.07 7.13
N THR A 1080 1.22 -9.97 7.57
CA THR A 1080 -0.14 -9.96 8.13
C THR A 1080 -1.12 -9.49 7.05
N SER A 1081 -2.20 -10.24 6.83
CA SER A 1081 -3.25 -9.92 5.86
C SER A 1081 -3.92 -8.60 6.19
N ARG A 1082 -4.24 -7.83 5.15
CA ARG A 1082 -5.11 -6.66 5.26
C ARG A 1082 -6.50 -7.08 4.77
N PRO A 1083 -7.52 -7.25 5.64
CA PRO A 1083 -8.90 -7.37 5.15
C PRO A 1083 -9.22 -6.11 4.34
N ALA A 1084 -10.06 -6.21 3.31
CA ALA A 1084 -10.57 -5.03 2.63
C ALA A 1084 -11.82 -4.52 3.36
N HIS A 1085 -11.91 -3.22 3.54
CA HIS A 1085 -13.08 -2.54 4.08
C HIS A 1085 -14.02 -2.18 2.92
N TYR A 1086 -15.29 -2.54 3.05
CA TYR A 1086 -16.34 -2.25 2.10
C TYR A 1086 -17.37 -1.37 2.79
N HIS A 1087 -17.73 -0.24 2.18
CA HIS A 1087 -18.70 0.70 2.74
C HIS A 1087 -19.74 1.06 1.67
N VAL A 1088 -21.01 0.76 1.93
CA VAL A 1088 -22.11 1.03 1.00
C VAL A 1088 -22.59 2.46 1.18
N LEU A 1089 -22.37 3.31 0.17
CA LEU A 1089 -22.79 4.72 0.20
C LEU A 1089 -24.20 4.91 -0.35
N TRP A 1090 -24.70 3.97 -1.14
CA TRP A 1090 -26.05 4.00 -1.72
C TRP A 1090 -26.53 2.59 -2.04
N ASP A 1091 -27.80 2.29 -1.79
CA ASP A 1091 -28.39 1.00 -2.19
C ASP A 1091 -29.91 1.06 -2.42
N GLU A 1092 -30.31 1.08 -3.68
CA GLU A 1092 -31.71 0.92 -4.10
C GLU A 1092 -32.11 -0.54 -4.35
N ASN A 1093 -31.13 -1.44 -4.48
CA ASN A 1093 -31.38 -2.87 -4.71
C ASN A 1093 -31.72 -3.61 -3.42
N LYS A 1094 -31.53 -2.97 -2.25
CA LYS A 1094 -31.89 -3.45 -0.90
C LYS A 1094 -31.22 -4.79 -0.58
N PHE A 1095 -29.91 -4.84 -0.76
CA PHE A 1095 -29.08 -5.96 -0.34
C PHE A 1095 -29.19 -6.20 1.17
N THR A 1096 -29.37 -7.46 1.56
CA THR A 1096 -29.10 -7.88 2.93
C THR A 1096 -27.58 -7.91 3.17
N ALA A 1097 -27.17 -7.81 4.45
CA ALA A 1097 -25.77 -7.95 4.84
C ALA A 1097 -25.15 -9.24 4.28
N ASP A 1098 -25.82 -10.38 4.47
CA ASP A 1098 -25.38 -11.66 3.92
C ASP A 1098 -25.32 -11.69 2.39
N GLY A 1099 -26.30 -11.08 1.70
CA GLY A 1099 -26.34 -11.05 0.24
C GLY A 1099 -25.12 -10.33 -0.35
N LEU A 1100 -24.83 -9.13 0.13
CA LEU A 1100 -23.69 -8.35 -0.37
C LEU A 1100 -22.36 -8.95 0.06
N GLN A 1101 -22.20 -9.35 1.33
CA GLN A 1101 -20.97 -9.99 1.83
C GLN A 1101 -20.64 -11.28 1.06
N THR A 1102 -21.65 -12.13 0.82
CA THR A 1102 -21.48 -13.38 0.06
C THR A 1102 -21.16 -13.10 -1.42
N LEU A 1103 -21.84 -12.13 -2.05
CA LEU A 1103 -21.54 -11.71 -3.41
C LEU A 1103 -20.09 -11.21 -3.54
N THR A 1104 -19.68 -10.28 -2.68
CA THR A 1104 -18.33 -9.70 -2.69
C THR A 1104 -17.26 -10.77 -2.47
N ASN A 1105 -17.47 -11.69 -1.52
CA ASN A 1105 -16.57 -12.82 -1.29
C ASN A 1105 -16.49 -13.76 -2.49
N ASN A 1106 -17.63 -14.16 -3.07
CA ASN A 1106 -17.66 -15.12 -4.16
C ASN A 1106 -17.04 -14.55 -5.44
N LEU A 1107 -17.24 -13.26 -5.72
CA LEU A 1107 -16.57 -12.56 -6.80
C LEU A 1107 -15.04 -12.59 -6.64
N CYS A 1108 -14.47 -12.53 -5.44
CA CYS A 1108 -13.01 -12.63 -5.25
C CYS A 1108 -12.38 -13.93 -5.80
N TYR A 1109 -13.17 -14.97 -6.10
CA TYR A 1109 -12.71 -16.21 -6.74
C TYR A 1109 -12.76 -16.20 -8.28
N THR A 1110 -13.36 -15.18 -8.93
CA THR A 1110 -13.44 -15.07 -10.41
C THR A 1110 -12.30 -14.24 -11.03
N TYR A 1111 -11.28 -13.85 -10.25
CA TYR A 1111 -10.14 -13.09 -10.75
C TYR A 1111 -9.29 -13.90 -11.74
N ALA A 1112 -9.34 -13.51 -13.01
CA ALA A 1112 -8.85 -14.32 -14.13
C ALA A 1112 -7.36 -14.71 -14.06
N ARG A 1113 -6.52 -13.91 -13.40
CA ARG A 1113 -5.05 -14.02 -13.49
C ARG A 1113 -4.40 -15.10 -12.62
N CYS A 1114 -5.13 -15.76 -11.72
CA CYS A 1114 -4.61 -16.86 -10.91
C CYS A 1114 -5.71 -17.76 -10.33
N THR A 1115 -5.36 -18.98 -9.91
CA THR A 1115 -6.27 -19.91 -9.21
C THR A 1115 -6.25 -19.67 -7.69
N ARG A 1116 -6.51 -18.42 -7.28
CA ARG A 1116 -6.55 -17.97 -5.88
C ARG A 1116 -7.62 -16.91 -5.71
N SER A 1117 -8.24 -16.87 -4.53
CA SER A 1117 -9.07 -15.74 -4.14
C SER A 1117 -8.20 -14.50 -3.87
N VAL A 1118 -8.62 -13.35 -4.40
CA VAL A 1118 -7.93 -12.06 -4.25
C VAL A 1118 -8.43 -11.23 -3.07
N SER A 1119 -7.64 -10.22 -2.67
CA SER A 1119 -7.86 -9.40 -1.48
C SER A 1119 -8.86 -8.25 -1.64
N ILE A 1120 -9.26 -7.95 -2.87
CA ILE A 1120 -10.32 -7.01 -3.22
C ILE A 1120 -11.15 -7.61 -4.36
N VAL A 1121 -12.40 -7.17 -4.48
CA VAL A 1121 -13.35 -7.67 -5.48
C VAL A 1121 -12.82 -7.41 -6.91
N PRO A 1122 -12.91 -8.37 -7.86
CA PRO A 1122 -12.19 -8.24 -9.13
C PRO A 1122 -12.51 -7.01 -9.99
N PRO A 1123 -13.74 -6.45 -10.03
CA PRO A 1123 -13.99 -5.20 -10.76
C PRO A 1123 -13.04 -4.07 -10.31
N ALA A 1124 -12.89 -3.85 -9.00
CA ALA A 1124 -11.95 -2.86 -8.46
C ALA A 1124 -10.49 -3.21 -8.82
N TYR A 1125 -10.11 -4.49 -8.72
CA TYR A 1125 -8.78 -4.94 -9.11
C TYR A 1125 -8.49 -4.70 -10.60
N TYR A 1126 -9.46 -4.99 -11.49
CA TYR A 1126 -9.35 -4.78 -12.93
C TYR A 1126 -9.29 -3.28 -13.29
N ALA A 1127 -10.03 -2.41 -12.60
CA ALA A 1127 -9.90 -0.97 -12.75
C ALA A 1127 -8.48 -0.47 -12.40
N HIS A 1128 -7.95 -0.86 -11.24
CA HIS A 1128 -6.56 -0.53 -10.85
C HIS A 1128 -5.53 -1.08 -11.85
N LEU A 1129 -5.75 -2.27 -12.43
CA LEU A 1129 -4.90 -2.80 -13.50
C LEU A 1129 -4.99 -2.00 -14.81
N ALA A 1130 -6.17 -1.50 -15.17
CA ALA A 1130 -6.37 -0.65 -16.34
C ALA A 1130 -5.75 0.75 -16.14
N ALA A 1131 -5.94 1.38 -14.98
CA ALA A 1131 -5.31 2.65 -14.62
C ALA A 1131 -3.77 2.53 -14.63
N PHE A 1132 -3.23 1.46 -14.02
CA PHE A 1132 -1.79 1.19 -14.04
C PHE A 1132 -1.25 0.87 -15.45
N ARG A 1133 -2.04 0.22 -16.31
CA ARG A 1133 -1.66 0.02 -17.72
C ARG A 1133 -1.61 1.34 -18.49
N ALA A 1134 -2.61 2.19 -18.32
CA ALA A 1134 -2.73 3.46 -19.03
C ALA A 1134 -1.61 4.46 -18.71
N ARG A 1135 -0.94 4.32 -17.55
CA ARG A 1135 0.30 5.06 -17.24
C ARG A 1135 1.41 4.86 -18.27
N PHE A 1136 1.44 3.75 -19.00
CA PHE A 1136 2.42 3.49 -20.06
C PHE A 1136 2.03 4.08 -21.43
N TYR A 1137 0.79 4.55 -21.60
CA TYR A 1137 0.33 5.22 -22.83
C TYR A 1137 0.63 6.72 -22.82
N MET A 1138 0.96 7.29 -21.65
CA MET A 1138 1.54 8.63 -21.57
C MET A 1138 2.91 8.63 -22.26
N GLU A 1139 3.14 9.63 -23.11
CA GLU A 1139 4.49 9.95 -23.58
C GLU A 1139 5.37 10.37 -22.38
N PRO A 1140 6.67 10.02 -22.35
CA PRO A 1140 7.59 10.65 -21.42
C PRO A 1140 7.69 12.15 -21.74
N GLU A 1141 7.38 13.02 -20.77
CA GLU A 1141 7.75 14.43 -20.88
C GLU A 1141 9.27 14.52 -21.08
N THR A 1142 9.71 15.05 -22.21
CA THR A 1142 11.14 15.24 -22.52
C THR A 1142 11.72 16.25 -21.55
N SER A 1143 12.46 15.77 -20.55
CA SER A 1143 12.90 16.54 -19.40
C SER A 1143 14.10 17.46 -19.70
N ASP A 1144 13.99 18.26 -20.76
CA ASP A 1144 15.03 19.15 -21.30
C ASP A 1144 14.60 20.62 -21.46
N SER A 1145 13.35 20.98 -21.16
CA SER A 1145 12.88 22.38 -21.06
C SER A 1145 13.48 23.16 -19.86
N GLY A 1146 14.61 22.71 -19.32
CA GLY A 1146 15.37 23.32 -18.22
C GLY A 1146 16.83 23.65 -18.58
N SER A 1147 17.21 23.56 -19.85
CA SER A 1147 18.56 23.87 -20.34
C SER A 1147 18.74 25.35 -20.69
N LEU A 1148 19.87 25.93 -20.28
CA LEU A 1148 20.14 27.37 -20.33
C LEU A 1148 20.55 27.84 -21.73
N ALA A 1149 19.69 28.65 -22.38
CA ALA A 1149 20.09 29.50 -23.50
C ALA A 1149 20.58 30.85 -22.98
N SER A 1150 21.90 31.00 -22.79
CA SER A 1150 22.51 32.24 -22.28
C SER A 1150 23.84 32.58 -22.96
N GLY A 1151 23.82 33.54 -23.88
CA GLY A 1151 24.99 34.16 -24.50
C GLY A 1151 24.73 34.58 -25.97
N ALA A 1152 25.28 35.67 -26.49
CA ALA A 1152 25.87 36.84 -25.81
C ALA A 1152 25.81 38.09 -26.73
N ALA A 1153 25.63 39.26 -26.11
CA ALA A 1153 25.74 40.64 -26.59
C ALA A 1153 25.93 40.98 -28.10
N ALA A 1154 25.04 41.84 -28.63
CA ALA A 1154 25.40 43.13 -29.26
C ALA A 1154 24.17 44.03 -29.58
N GLY A 1155 24.28 45.36 -29.36
CA GLY A 1155 23.63 46.38 -30.22
C GLY A 1155 22.30 47.04 -29.81
N ARG A 1156 22.39 48.21 -29.16
CA ARG A 1156 21.48 49.40 -29.22
C ARG A 1156 19.98 49.30 -28.83
N GLY A 1157 19.50 50.27 -28.02
CA GLY A 1157 18.12 50.79 -28.07
C GLY A 1157 17.29 50.78 -26.76
N PHE A 1158 16.87 51.97 -26.32
CA PHE A 1158 15.74 52.21 -25.38
C PHE A 1158 14.41 52.30 -26.19
N PRO A 1159 13.18 52.24 -25.62
CA PRO A 1159 12.75 52.79 -24.32
C PRO A 1159 11.92 51.84 -23.40
N PRO A 1160 11.50 52.27 -22.19
CA PRO A 1160 10.92 51.38 -21.17
C PRO A 1160 9.39 51.52 -20.99
N GLY A 1161 8.73 50.43 -20.62
CA GLY A 1161 7.33 50.45 -20.15
C GLY A 1161 6.64 49.08 -20.25
N GLY A 1162 6.21 48.51 -19.12
CA GLY A 1162 5.45 47.25 -19.10
C GLY A 1162 5.72 46.39 -17.87
N ALA A 1163 4.78 46.35 -16.93
CA ALA A 1163 4.90 45.53 -15.73
C ALA A 1163 4.80 44.03 -16.07
N ARG A 1164 5.69 43.20 -15.52
CA ARG A 1164 5.64 41.74 -15.66
C ARG A 1164 4.43 41.17 -14.93
N ALA A 1165 3.36 40.89 -15.66
CA ALA A 1165 2.24 40.12 -15.16
C ALA A 1165 2.69 38.68 -14.84
N THR A 1166 2.72 38.33 -13.56
CA THR A 1166 2.95 36.96 -13.10
C THR A 1166 1.76 36.07 -13.46
N ARG A 1167 1.93 35.18 -14.44
CA ARG A 1167 0.94 34.13 -14.73
C ARG A 1167 0.70 33.29 -13.46
N GLY A 1168 -0.50 33.35 -12.92
CA GLY A 1168 -0.95 32.44 -11.88
C GLY A 1168 -1.11 30.99 -12.39
N PRO A 1169 -1.33 30.01 -11.50
CA PRO A 1169 -1.47 28.60 -11.84
C PRO A 1169 -2.84 28.30 -12.47
N GLY A 1170 -3.06 28.79 -13.70
CA GLY A 1170 -4.18 28.39 -14.54
C GLY A 1170 -4.02 26.95 -15.03
N THR A 1171 -5.14 26.26 -15.25
CA THR A 1171 -5.18 24.85 -15.64
C THR A 1171 -4.44 24.59 -16.96
N ALA A 1172 -3.31 23.89 -16.90
CA ALA A 1172 -2.74 23.25 -18.07
C ALA A 1172 -3.73 22.21 -18.62
N ALA A 1173 -4.02 22.26 -19.92
CA ALA A 1173 -4.94 21.33 -20.55
C ALA A 1173 -4.38 19.89 -20.45
N VAL A 1174 -5.13 18.98 -19.84
CA VAL A 1174 -4.71 17.59 -19.69
C VAL A 1174 -4.72 16.92 -21.06
N LYS A 1175 -3.53 16.59 -21.59
CA LYS A 1175 -3.40 15.85 -22.85
C LYS A 1175 -4.19 14.53 -22.74
N PRO A 1176 -5.12 14.23 -23.66
CA PRO A 1176 -5.87 12.98 -23.63
C PRO A 1176 -4.95 11.79 -23.84
N LEU A 1177 -5.33 10.63 -23.29
CA LEU A 1177 -4.63 9.38 -23.56
C LEU A 1177 -4.84 8.97 -25.04
N PRO A 1178 -3.85 8.33 -25.69
CA PRO A 1178 -4.05 7.73 -27.00
C PRO A 1178 -5.20 6.72 -26.99
N ALA A 1179 -6.02 6.71 -28.03
CA ALA A 1179 -7.13 5.79 -28.16
C ALA A 1179 -6.64 4.34 -28.31
N LEU A 1180 -7.28 3.41 -27.59
CA LEU A 1180 -7.10 1.97 -27.79
C LEU A 1180 -7.79 1.53 -29.08
N LYS A 1181 -7.18 0.59 -29.82
CA LYS A 1181 -7.85 -0.04 -30.97
C LYS A 1181 -9.07 -0.85 -30.52
N GLU A 1182 -10.11 -0.88 -31.35
CA GLU A 1182 -11.40 -1.53 -31.02
C GLU A 1182 -11.29 -3.03 -30.71
N ASN A 1183 -10.40 -3.77 -31.37
CA ASN A 1183 -10.16 -5.19 -31.09
C ASN A 1183 -9.55 -5.39 -29.68
N VAL A 1184 -8.63 -4.52 -29.26
CA VAL A 1184 -8.04 -4.51 -27.90
C VAL A 1184 -9.03 -4.02 -26.84
N LYS A 1185 -9.84 -3.01 -27.16
CA LYS A 1185 -10.84 -2.41 -26.25
C LYS A 1185 -11.90 -3.42 -25.77
N ARG A 1186 -12.20 -4.45 -26.58
CA ARG A 1186 -13.20 -5.49 -26.32
C ARG A 1186 -12.71 -6.67 -25.47
N VAL A 1187 -11.42 -6.74 -25.15
CA VAL A 1187 -10.80 -7.84 -24.38
C VAL A 1187 -10.14 -7.37 -23.09
N MET A 1188 -9.77 -8.30 -22.20
CA MET A 1188 -9.14 -8.00 -20.91
C MET A 1188 -7.62 -7.71 -21.07
N PHE A 1189 -7.27 -6.76 -21.94
CA PHE A 1189 -5.88 -6.43 -22.33
C PHE A 1189 -4.96 -6.09 -21.14
N TYR A 1190 -5.53 -5.50 -20.10
CA TYR A 1190 -4.87 -5.12 -18.85
C TYR A 1190 -4.42 -6.32 -17.98
N CYS A 1191 -4.87 -7.56 -18.27
CA CYS A 1191 -4.56 -8.75 -17.47
C CYS A 1191 -3.12 -9.27 -17.56
#